data_AF-A0A834K7E4-F1
#
_entry.id   AF-A0A834K7E4-F1
#
_cell.length_a   1.000
_cell.length_b   1.000
_cell.length_c   1.000
_cell.angle_alpha   90.00
_cell.angle_beta   90.00
_cell.angle_gamma   90.00
#
_symmetry.space_group_name_H-M   'P 1'
#
loop_
_entity.id
_entity.type
_entity.pdbx_description
1 polymer ?
#
loop_
_entity_poly.entity_id
_entity_poly.type
_entity_poly.pdbx_seq_one_letter_code
_entity_poly.pdbx_strand_id
1 'polypeptide(L)'
;MEKFEVERESSQLLPVPIPFVFGTPGGAAVDLRLFSRDIIRKALPILVSILERETRGWFLHFRERLISELRAQKKPDEEIEREVNEAVMREYLQRVYTNILSHPDILALGEGIAQLLVQQAQSVVLMHRAIENVQRKLLQTKDSLKRRIELEHPVLSRIQPWMRDRMREAEENFIEECEWCAHEEALTLCSHQNLQQTCYFLNRDLVFMKEREPVLLKELRKVKTPTRSFQWPTQIWLPKNWIIRRNFQGQSEIIPTVLSNTPTSITTPRADPSQPVFLVEREIVRTTTTRWPMWRWINYIARTWCWTWNAMFLLGVAVPWYSPVSIRALLLVQPFTPDLELSQLNGTLFPRKSSQMPTLCSRLVALWRHISKSRTHFETEPDTGFIGKGMTRHLNRLWNYGAKGLLGTLVILFVFPVVCILASFGSLLIALTAIMWMPLITLTLHAFMALIMDLDSPEPSRNRYLVVMEALLWNIGIQGCLQPIAALIVALFVCPIISFVILTVAVIRYCIRVVWDTAMFHLVIKNRGRIPASDSFVVKRIAGPGLASDYYYQIRPEQALAAFEAKLELDELLAFQQETERLITQPQRDFSQFVEACFGPFAAGLAKIKDPYKSLEKEARDLIAVLHEKLERRRKNLQTGLGVAVRSKIKLTTFDLKVVIQQGALMLERLYPLHVFARLPGNEEDFWETKGLGVADWAGLAGLMYADIFSLDFLQPLDDSDTKFRLEPHPGVDLSRYTDMVHSTELGGINGPDLLGAVYAPRGNIQVHSPYLEVSAFNPRAKQASNSKKSDKRCDTNGLLTSTKVRRRAVSANGSIEGRWQPWKRQIRPYSAEKLVIPLPIPHPAHIAITIHNRDSEDPIPLDSELCQNILRAIEESPGEMATECVSRYRGGGDSSFDSVASQSSVSIETGLDKDNDETQETANNDKEGENYHWTLSNWGGGVTRRRNNSGSIKVDLASPEDVTLDTDTTRVMFSTYGTTV
;
A
#
# COMPACT_ATOMS: atom_id res chain seq x y z
N MET A 1 15.29 -9.54 55.33
CA MET A 1 14.11 -9.37 54.46
C MET A 1 14.46 -9.98 53.12
N GLU A 2 13.71 -11.00 52.75
CA GLU A 2 14.00 -11.98 51.71
C GLU A 2 14.11 -11.33 50.32
N LYS A 3 15.18 -11.69 49.60
CA LYS A 3 15.32 -11.45 48.17
C LYS A 3 14.33 -12.37 47.45
N PHE A 4 13.28 -11.82 46.87
CA PHE A 4 12.45 -12.54 45.92
C PHE A 4 13.28 -12.87 44.67
N GLU A 5 13.55 -14.15 44.45
CA GLU A 5 14.18 -14.71 43.26
C GLU A 5 13.19 -14.68 42.07
N VAL A 6 13.12 -13.55 41.35
CA VAL A 6 12.25 -13.40 40.16
C VAL A 6 12.86 -14.07 38.90
N GLU A 7 14.10 -14.54 38.96
CA GLU A 7 14.81 -15.09 37.79
C GLU A 7 14.46 -16.55 37.46
N ARG A 8 13.81 -17.31 38.36
CA ARG A 8 13.41 -18.71 38.08
C ARG A 8 11.98 -18.88 37.56
N GLU A 9 11.09 -17.92 37.79
CA GLU A 9 9.67 -18.05 37.39
C GLU A 9 9.40 -17.55 35.96
N SER A 10 10.25 -16.68 35.41
CA SER A 10 10.08 -16.10 34.07
C SER A 10 10.33 -17.10 32.93
N SER A 11 10.98 -18.24 33.20
CA SER A 11 11.22 -19.30 32.21
C SER A 11 10.14 -20.39 32.18
N GLN A 12 9.20 -20.38 33.14
CA GLN A 12 8.15 -21.41 33.30
C GLN A 12 6.72 -20.87 33.15
N LEU A 13 6.54 -19.55 32.99
CA LEU A 13 5.24 -18.97 32.69
C LEU A 13 4.93 -19.16 31.19
N LEU A 14 4.24 -20.26 30.88
CA LEU A 14 3.39 -20.35 29.68
C LEU A 14 2.58 -19.04 29.60
N PRO A 15 2.45 -18.41 28.42
CA PRO A 15 1.65 -17.19 28.29
C PRO A 15 0.24 -17.47 28.81
N VAL A 16 -0.19 -16.70 29.81
CA VAL A 16 -1.52 -16.84 30.40
C VAL A 16 -2.55 -16.70 29.26
N PRO A 17 -3.41 -17.71 29.03
CA PRO A 17 -4.34 -17.68 27.91
C PRO A 17 -5.34 -16.54 28.10
N ILE A 18 -5.63 -15.83 27.01
CA ILE A 18 -6.60 -14.73 27.02
C ILE A 18 -7.99 -15.31 27.38
N PRO A 19 -8.73 -14.74 28.35
CA PRO A 19 -10.08 -15.17 28.63
C PRO A 19 -10.99 -14.76 27.47
N PHE A 20 -11.59 -15.74 26.78
CA PHE A 20 -12.53 -15.50 25.67
C PHE A 20 -14.01 -15.64 26.09
N VAL A 21 -14.27 -16.18 27.28
CA VAL A 21 -15.63 -16.39 27.80
C VAL A 21 -15.84 -15.49 29.02
N PHE A 22 -16.91 -14.72 29.00
CA PHE A 22 -17.25 -13.77 30.07
C PHE A 22 -18.68 -13.99 30.57
N GLY A 23 -18.94 -13.65 31.84
CA GLY A 23 -20.29 -13.63 32.39
C GLY A 23 -20.92 -12.24 32.28
N THR A 24 -22.16 -12.15 31.80
CA THR A 24 -22.97 -10.94 31.97
C THR A 24 -23.39 -10.77 33.44
N PRO A 25 -23.76 -9.56 33.88
CA PRO A 25 -24.33 -9.34 35.22
C PRO A 25 -25.62 -10.15 35.48
N GLY A 26 -26.32 -10.57 34.42
CA GLY A 26 -27.52 -11.43 34.51
C GLY A 26 -27.22 -12.93 34.46
N GLY A 27 -25.95 -13.34 34.50
CA GLY A 27 -25.53 -14.75 34.52
C GLY A 27 -25.46 -15.44 33.15
N ALA A 28 -25.80 -14.77 32.05
CA ALA A 28 -25.63 -15.33 30.71
C ALA A 28 -24.15 -15.35 30.30
N ALA A 29 -23.70 -16.45 29.69
CA ALA A 29 -22.35 -16.60 29.16
C ALA A 29 -22.21 -15.87 27.80
N VAL A 30 -21.13 -15.11 27.65
CA VAL A 30 -20.74 -14.41 26.42
C VAL A 30 -19.48 -15.06 25.89
N ASP A 31 -19.57 -15.62 24.70
CA ASP A 31 -18.46 -16.31 24.05
C ASP A 31 -17.87 -15.46 22.93
N LEU A 32 -16.63 -15.02 23.12
CA LEU A 32 -15.89 -14.18 22.19
C LEU A 32 -14.75 -14.94 21.50
N ARG A 33 -14.76 -16.28 21.49
CA ARG A 33 -13.72 -17.09 20.84
C ARG A 33 -13.53 -16.77 19.35
N LEU A 34 -14.56 -16.27 18.66
CA LEU A 34 -14.45 -15.79 17.27
C LEU A 34 -13.53 -14.57 17.08
N PHE A 35 -13.12 -13.87 18.16
CA PHE A 35 -12.10 -12.82 18.10
C PHE A 35 -10.67 -13.36 18.00
N SER A 36 -10.48 -14.66 18.27
CA SER A 36 -9.21 -15.36 18.06
C SER A 36 -8.90 -15.47 16.57
N ARG A 37 -7.71 -15.01 16.18
CA ARG A 37 -7.26 -15.07 14.78
C ARG A 37 -7.04 -16.51 14.32
N ASP A 38 -6.64 -17.42 15.20
CA ASP A 38 -6.31 -18.79 14.82
C ASP A 38 -7.57 -19.59 14.46
N ILE A 39 -8.64 -19.41 15.25
CA ILE A 39 -9.94 -20.04 14.99
C ILE A 39 -10.49 -19.56 13.63
N ILE A 40 -10.51 -18.24 13.40
CA ILE A 40 -10.99 -17.68 12.13
C ILE A 40 -10.08 -18.09 10.97
N ARG A 41 -8.75 -18.09 11.13
CA ARG A 41 -7.80 -18.50 10.08
C ARG A 41 -8.00 -19.95 9.65
N LYS A 42 -8.26 -20.86 10.60
CA LYS A 42 -8.53 -22.27 10.32
C LYS A 42 -9.93 -22.48 9.72
N ALA A 43 -10.94 -21.71 10.15
CA ALA A 43 -12.31 -21.80 9.64
C ALA A 43 -12.47 -21.20 8.23
N LEU A 44 -11.74 -20.13 7.89
CA LEU A 44 -11.96 -19.34 6.66
C LEU A 44 -11.93 -20.17 5.36
N PRO A 45 -10.92 -21.03 5.10
CA PRO A 45 -10.86 -21.80 3.85
C PRO A 45 -12.04 -22.77 3.71
N ILE A 46 -12.46 -23.36 4.83
CA ILE A 46 -13.60 -24.27 4.89
C ILE A 46 -14.91 -23.51 4.61
N LEU A 47 -15.09 -22.34 5.24
CA LEU A 47 -16.26 -21.47 4.99
C LEU A 47 -16.35 -21.05 3.52
N VAL A 48 -15.24 -20.64 2.90
CA VAL A 48 -15.21 -20.30 1.47
C VAL A 48 -15.65 -21.49 0.61
N SER A 49 -15.13 -22.69 0.88
CA SER A 49 -15.50 -23.89 0.15
C SER A 49 -16.99 -24.23 0.26
N ILE A 50 -17.59 -24.03 1.44
CA ILE A 50 -19.04 -24.25 1.66
C ILE A 50 -19.85 -23.22 0.87
N LEU A 51 -19.48 -21.94 0.90
CA LEU A 51 -20.17 -20.88 0.18
C LEU A 51 -20.10 -21.09 -1.35
N GLU A 52 -18.93 -21.46 -1.88
CA GLU A 52 -18.76 -21.76 -3.30
C GLU A 52 -19.54 -23.00 -3.75
N ARG A 53 -19.62 -24.02 -2.91
CA ARG A 53 -20.41 -25.22 -3.19
C ARG A 53 -21.91 -24.92 -3.22
N GLU A 54 -22.40 -24.17 -2.23
CA GLU A 54 -23.82 -23.88 -2.06
C GLU A 54 -24.37 -22.80 -2.99
N THR A 55 -23.54 -22.16 -3.81
CA THR A 55 -24.00 -21.26 -4.87
C THR A 55 -24.25 -21.98 -6.21
N ARG A 56 -23.74 -23.21 -6.39
CA ARG A 56 -23.76 -23.93 -7.69
C ARG A 56 -24.99 -24.83 -7.86
N GLY A 57 -25.46 -24.94 -9.10
CA GLY A 57 -26.35 -26.02 -9.58
C GLY A 57 -27.84 -25.94 -9.25
N TRP A 58 -28.28 -25.22 -8.21
CA TRP A 58 -29.71 -25.18 -7.82
C TRP A 58 -30.44 -23.85 -8.11
N PHE A 59 -29.70 -22.73 -8.14
CA PHE A 59 -30.28 -21.38 -8.19
C PHE A 59 -31.18 -21.16 -9.42
N LEU A 60 -30.73 -21.57 -10.61
CA LEU A 60 -31.49 -21.37 -11.86
C LEU A 60 -32.84 -22.11 -11.84
N HIS A 61 -32.82 -23.39 -11.48
CA HIS A 61 -34.03 -24.22 -11.42
C HIS A 61 -35.01 -23.74 -10.34
N PHE A 62 -34.50 -23.33 -9.17
CA PHE A 62 -35.32 -22.81 -8.09
C PHE A 62 -35.95 -21.45 -8.44
N ARG A 63 -35.18 -20.54 -9.04
CA ARG A 63 -35.65 -19.26 -9.55
C ARG A 63 -36.77 -19.44 -10.57
N GLU A 64 -36.56 -20.27 -11.58
CA GLU A 64 -37.54 -20.47 -12.66
C GLU A 64 -38.85 -21.08 -12.15
N ARG A 65 -38.76 -22.07 -11.25
CA ARG A 65 -39.93 -22.65 -10.59
C ARG A 65 -40.71 -21.59 -9.81
N LEU A 66 -40.04 -20.78 -9.00
CA LEU A 66 -40.70 -19.80 -8.13
C LEU A 66 -41.29 -18.64 -8.93
N ILE A 67 -40.61 -18.14 -9.97
CA ILE A 67 -41.16 -17.13 -10.89
C ILE A 67 -42.42 -17.69 -11.57
N SER A 68 -42.40 -18.94 -12.03
CA SER A 68 -43.56 -19.56 -12.68
C SER A 68 -44.77 -19.68 -11.73
N GLU A 69 -44.53 -20.00 -10.47
CA GLU A 69 -45.56 -20.14 -9.43
C GLU A 69 -46.17 -18.77 -9.07
N LEU A 70 -45.35 -17.74 -8.89
CA LEU A 70 -45.83 -16.39 -8.55
C LEU A 70 -46.51 -15.69 -9.73
N ARG A 71 -46.08 -15.97 -10.96
CA ARG A 71 -46.80 -15.56 -12.18
C ARG A 71 -48.16 -16.25 -12.30
N ALA A 72 -48.25 -17.53 -11.95
CA ALA A 72 -49.53 -18.24 -11.90
C ALA A 72 -50.50 -17.62 -10.86
N GLN A 73 -49.96 -17.01 -9.80
CA GLN A 73 -50.70 -16.25 -8.79
C GLN A 73 -51.05 -14.80 -9.20
N LYS A 74 -50.68 -14.35 -10.42
CA LYS A 74 -50.94 -13.00 -10.96
C LYS A 74 -50.40 -11.84 -10.11
N LYS A 75 -49.24 -12.02 -9.46
CA LYS A 75 -48.55 -10.92 -8.76
C LYS A 75 -47.88 -9.96 -9.75
N PRO A 76 -47.70 -8.68 -9.40
CA PRO A 76 -46.95 -7.73 -10.24
C PRO A 76 -45.46 -8.08 -10.29
N ASP A 77 -44.78 -7.74 -11.39
CA ASP A 77 -43.38 -8.12 -11.61
C ASP A 77 -42.42 -7.62 -10.51
N GLU A 78 -42.66 -6.41 -9.95
CA GLU A 78 -41.87 -5.88 -8.81
C GLU A 78 -42.04 -6.74 -7.53
N GLU A 79 -43.24 -7.27 -7.29
CA GLU A 79 -43.51 -8.12 -6.14
C GLU A 79 -42.97 -9.53 -6.35
N ILE A 80 -43.02 -10.04 -7.58
CA ILE A 80 -42.38 -11.30 -7.98
C ILE A 80 -40.87 -11.20 -7.75
N GLU A 81 -40.23 -10.14 -8.25
CA GLU A 81 -38.78 -9.94 -8.08
C GLU A 81 -38.39 -9.94 -6.60
N ARG A 82 -39.14 -9.22 -5.75
CA ARG A 82 -38.90 -9.14 -4.32
C ARG A 82 -39.05 -10.49 -3.62
N GLU A 83 -40.17 -11.19 -3.84
CA GLU A 83 -40.43 -12.46 -3.18
C GLU A 83 -39.45 -13.55 -3.62
N VAL A 84 -39.07 -13.55 -4.90
CA VAL A 84 -38.07 -14.47 -5.43
C VAL A 84 -36.71 -14.21 -4.82
N ASN A 85 -36.25 -12.95 -4.79
CA ASN A 85 -34.96 -12.59 -4.17
C ASN A 85 -34.93 -12.96 -2.67
N GLU A 86 -36.01 -12.71 -1.92
CA GLU A 86 -36.07 -13.08 -0.49
C GLU A 86 -36.08 -14.60 -0.29
N ALA A 87 -36.84 -15.34 -1.08
CA ALA A 87 -36.92 -16.80 -0.98
C ALA A 87 -35.61 -17.48 -1.38
N VAL A 88 -34.95 -17.01 -2.45
CA VAL A 88 -33.64 -17.48 -2.89
C VAL A 88 -32.61 -17.27 -1.79
N MET A 89 -32.54 -16.07 -1.20
CA MET A 89 -31.60 -15.77 -0.12
C MET A 89 -31.87 -16.65 1.11
N ARG A 90 -33.14 -16.86 1.46
CA ARG A 90 -33.54 -17.70 2.61
C ARG A 90 -33.11 -19.16 2.42
N GLU A 91 -33.37 -19.72 1.25
CA GLU A 91 -32.97 -21.09 0.88
C GLU A 91 -31.45 -21.25 0.92
N TYR A 92 -30.72 -20.29 0.33
CA TYR A 92 -29.26 -20.27 0.36
C TYR A 92 -28.70 -20.27 1.79
N LEU A 93 -29.18 -19.36 2.64
CA LEU A 93 -28.72 -19.26 4.03
C LEU A 93 -29.04 -20.53 4.81
N GLN A 94 -30.19 -21.15 4.59
CA GLN A 94 -30.56 -22.40 5.26
C GLN A 94 -29.59 -23.54 4.91
N ARG A 95 -29.21 -23.67 3.64
CA ARG A 95 -28.23 -24.66 3.19
C ARG A 95 -26.85 -24.41 3.76
N VAL A 96 -26.38 -23.16 3.70
CA VAL A 96 -25.09 -22.74 4.28
C VAL A 96 -25.03 -23.04 5.77
N TYR A 97 -26.04 -22.65 6.55
CA TYR A 97 -26.06 -22.88 8.00
C TYR A 97 -26.10 -24.37 8.35
N THR A 98 -26.88 -25.17 7.62
CA THR A 98 -26.97 -26.62 7.84
C THR A 98 -25.64 -27.32 7.57
N ASN A 99 -24.94 -26.90 6.52
CA ASN A 99 -23.62 -27.43 6.19
C ASN A 99 -22.55 -27.00 7.19
N ILE A 100 -22.56 -25.75 7.66
CA ILE A 100 -21.60 -25.30 8.69
C ILE A 100 -21.77 -26.08 9.99
N LEU A 101 -23.03 -26.35 10.40
CA LEU A 101 -23.32 -27.11 11.62
C LEU A 101 -22.92 -28.58 11.53
N SER A 102 -22.90 -29.16 10.33
CA SER A 102 -22.59 -30.58 10.09
C SER A 102 -21.15 -30.84 9.63
N HIS A 103 -20.36 -29.80 9.32
CA HIS A 103 -19.01 -29.96 8.76
C HIS A 103 -18.00 -30.48 9.82
N PRO A 104 -17.30 -31.60 9.58
CA PRO A 104 -16.42 -32.23 10.57
C PRO A 104 -15.24 -31.34 10.96
N ASP A 105 -14.59 -30.67 10.00
CA ASP A 105 -13.43 -29.83 10.27
C ASP A 105 -13.77 -28.57 11.08
N ILE A 106 -15.01 -28.08 11.00
CA ILE A 106 -15.48 -26.93 11.80
C ILE A 106 -15.77 -27.39 13.23
N LEU A 107 -16.39 -28.56 13.40
CA LEU A 107 -16.61 -29.17 14.71
C LEU A 107 -15.29 -29.50 15.42
N ALA A 108 -14.24 -29.84 14.67
CA ALA A 108 -12.89 -30.08 15.20
C ALA A 108 -12.21 -28.84 15.79
N LEU A 109 -12.67 -27.62 15.46
CA LEU A 109 -12.08 -26.39 16.00
C LEU A 109 -12.41 -26.18 17.48
N GLY A 110 -13.47 -26.79 17.99
CA GLY A 110 -13.90 -26.71 19.38
C GLY A 110 -15.41 -26.74 19.57
N GLU A 111 -15.84 -27.12 20.77
CA GLU A 111 -17.25 -27.21 21.14
C GLU A 111 -17.96 -25.86 21.00
N GLY A 112 -19.10 -25.85 20.31
CA GLY A 112 -19.95 -24.67 20.10
C GLY A 112 -19.47 -23.68 19.01
N ILE A 113 -18.29 -23.87 18.40
CA ILE A 113 -17.76 -22.90 17.41
C ILE A 113 -18.62 -22.84 16.14
N ALA A 114 -19.11 -23.98 15.64
CA ALA A 114 -20.01 -24.01 14.48
C ALA A 114 -21.28 -23.19 14.74
N GLN A 115 -21.86 -23.30 15.94
CA GLN A 115 -23.03 -22.53 16.34
C GLN A 115 -22.72 -21.03 16.46
N LEU A 116 -21.56 -20.66 17.01
CA LEU A 116 -21.13 -19.26 17.08
C LEU A 116 -20.93 -18.63 15.70
N LEU A 117 -20.34 -19.36 14.75
CA LEU A 117 -20.16 -18.90 13.37
C LEU A 117 -21.50 -18.62 12.69
N VAL A 118 -22.46 -19.53 12.84
CA VAL A 118 -23.83 -19.36 12.32
C VAL A 118 -24.53 -18.17 12.99
N GLN A 119 -24.49 -18.08 14.33
CA GLN A 119 -25.11 -16.97 15.07
C GLN A 119 -24.51 -15.61 14.69
N GLN A 120 -23.19 -15.54 14.49
CA GLN A 120 -22.51 -14.32 14.05
C GLN A 120 -22.96 -13.92 12.64
N ALA A 121 -22.93 -14.83 11.67
CA ALA A 121 -23.40 -14.54 10.31
C ALA A 121 -24.88 -14.16 10.28
N GLN A 122 -25.72 -14.89 11.02
CA GLN A 122 -27.15 -14.61 11.14
C GLN A 122 -27.40 -13.23 11.73
N SER A 123 -26.63 -12.81 12.75
CA SER A 123 -26.76 -11.46 13.30
C SER A 123 -26.45 -10.37 12.28
N VAL A 124 -25.41 -10.54 11.45
CA VAL A 124 -25.03 -9.58 10.40
C VAL A 124 -26.13 -9.47 9.34
N VAL A 125 -26.68 -10.59 8.88
CA VAL A 125 -27.77 -10.60 7.90
C VAL A 125 -29.02 -9.93 8.47
N LEU A 126 -29.40 -10.23 9.71
CA LEU A 126 -30.59 -9.63 10.34
C LEU A 126 -30.43 -8.13 10.58
N MET A 127 -29.23 -7.66 10.93
CA MET A 127 -28.96 -6.22 11.07
C MET A 127 -29.05 -5.48 9.73
N HIS A 128 -28.53 -6.05 8.64
CA HIS A 128 -28.71 -5.48 7.30
C HIS A 128 -30.18 -5.45 6.89
N ARG A 129 -30.92 -6.54 7.16
CA ARG A 129 -32.38 -6.60 6.93
C ARG A 129 -33.15 -5.55 7.72
N ALA A 130 -32.73 -5.26 8.96
CA ALA A 130 -33.34 -4.21 9.77
C ALA A 130 -33.16 -2.82 9.12
N ILE A 131 -31.97 -2.52 8.59
CA ILE A 131 -31.71 -1.28 7.86
C ILE A 131 -32.57 -1.19 6.61
N GLU A 132 -32.65 -2.25 5.80
CA GLU A 132 -33.49 -2.31 4.61
C GLU A 132 -34.98 -2.09 4.94
N ASN A 133 -35.47 -2.68 6.04
CA ASN A 133 -36.85 -2.48 6.50
C ASN A 133 -37.13 -1.01 6.83
N VAL A 134 -36.21 -0.31 7.48
CA VAL A 134 -36.37 1.12 7.81
C VAL A 134 -36.24 2.01 6.57
N GLN A 135 -35.31 1.71 5.67
CA GLN A 135 -35.21 2.39 4.38
C GLN A 135 -36.48 2.22 3.54
N ARG A 136 -37.09 1.04 3.56
CA ARG A 136 -38.37 0.78 2.91
C ARG A 136 -39.50 1.61 3.54
N LYS A 137 -39.55 1.68 4.88
CA LYS A 137 -40.50 2.56 5.59
C LYS A 137 -40.32 4.02 5.15
N LEU A 138 -39.08 4.51 4.99
CA LEU A 138 -38.79 5.86 4.49
C LEU A 138 -39.27 6.08 3.05
N LEU A 139 -39.07 5.12 2.15
CA LEU A 139 -39.55 5.23 0.77
C LEU A 139 -41.08 5.27 0.70
N GLN A 140 -41.75 4.42 1.48
CA GLN A 140 -43.22 4.39 1.55
C GLN A 140 -43.79 5.69 2.15
N THR A 141 -43.17 6.24 3.19
CA THR A 141 -43.58 7.54 3.76
C THR A 141 -43.35 8.68 2.77
N LYS A 142 -42.24 8.68 2.04
CA LYS A 142 -41.98 9.65 0.96
C LYS A 142 -43.03 9.56 -0.16
N ASP A 143 -43.32 8.37 -0.67
CA ASP A 143 -44.29 8.21 -1.76
C ASP A 143 -45.71 8.58 -1.34
N SER A 144 -46.13 8.17 -0.14
CA SER A 144 -47.45 8.53 0.40
C SER A 144 -47.58 10.04 0.65
N LEU A 145 -46.52 10.68 1.16
CA LEU A 145 -46.47 12.13 1.32
C LEU A 145 -46.50 12.85 -0.03
N LYS A 146 -45.72 12.39 -1.00
CA LYS A 146 -45.70 12.96 -2.35
C LYS A 146 -47.11 12.94 -2.96
N ARG A 147 -47.80 11.79 -2.91
CA ARG A 147 -49.18 11.66 -3.39
C ARG A 147 -50.12 12.60 -2.64
N ARG A 148 -49.97 12.75 -1.32
CA ARG A 148 -50.77 13.66 -0.50
C ARG A 148 -50.56 15.12 -0.90
N ILE A 149 -49.32 15.56 -1.07
CA ILE A 149 -48.98 16.93 -1.49
C ILE A 149 -49.47 17.22 -2.90
N GLU A 150 -49.38 16.24 -3.81
CA GLU A 150 -49.91 16.36 -5.18
C GLU A 150 -51.44 16.54 -5.19
N LEU A 151 -52.16 15.88 -4.28
CA LEU A 151 -53.60 16.00 -4.12
C LEU A 151 -54.02 17.31 -3.41
N GLU A 152 -53.34 17.68 -2.32
CA GLU A 152 -53.67 18.88 -1.53
C GLU A 152 -53.24 20.18 -2.22
N HIS A 153 -52.15 20.15 -3.00
CA HIS A 153 -51.53 21.33 -3.61
C HIS A 153 -51.15 21.11 -5.09
N PRO A 154 -52.12 20.99 -6.01
CA PRO A 154 -51.88 20.61 -7.41
C PRO A 154 -51.10 21.64 -8.25
N VAL A 155 -51.07 22.91 -7.82
CA VAL A 155 -50.31 23.97 -8.50
C VAL A 155 -48.89 24.08 -7.95
N LEU A 156 -48.73 24.03 -6.62
CA LEU A 156 -47.43 24.14 -5.97
C LEU A 156 -46.57 22.89 -6.19
N SER A 157 -47.20 21.71 -6.30
CA SER A 157 -46.52 20.44 -6.59
C SER A 157 -45.76 20.44 -7.92
N ARG A 158 -46.16 21.29 -8.88
CA ARG A 158 -45.46 21.47 -10.17
C ARG A 158 -44.15 22.26 -10.03
N ILE A 159 -44.00 23.03 -8.95
CA ILE A 159 -42.79 23.81 -8.66
C ILE A 159 -41.76 22.88 -8.03
N GLN A 160 -40.86 22.33 -8.86
CA GLN A 160 -39.85 21.35 -8.45
C GLN A 160 -38.98 21.78 -7.25
N PRO A 161 -38.55 23.05 -7.10
CA PRO A 161 -37.85 23.49 -5.89
C PRO A 161 -38.69 23.37 -4.62
N TRP A 162 -39.96 23.80 -4.64
CA TRP A 162 -40.85 23.77 -3.49
C TRP A 162 -41.19 22.33 -3.08
N MET A 163 -41.46 21.45 -4.05
CA MET A 163 -41.69 20.03 -3.80
C MET A 163 -40.46 19.38 -3.16
N ARG A 164 -39.25 19.65 -3.68
CA ARG A 164 -38.00 19.14 -3.10
C ARG A 164 -37.75 19.62 -1.68
N ASP A 165 -38.08 20.88 -1.37
CA ASP A 165 -37.93 21.41 -0.02
C ASP A 165 -38.91 20.77 0.96
N ARG A 166 -40.17 20.54 0.56
CA ARG A 166 -41.15 19.82 1.41
C ARG A 166 -40.81 18.35 1.60
N MET A 167 -40.36 17.67 0.55
CA MET A 167 -39.88 16.29 0.65
C MET A 167 -38.64 16.18 1.54
N ARG A 168 -37.77 17.21 1.54
CA ARG A 168 -36.59 17.26 2.40
C ARG A 168 -36.94 17.50 3.86
N GLU A 169 -37.85 18.43 4.15
CA GLU A 169 -38.31 18.69 5.52
C GLU A 169 -38.94 17.44 6.14
N ALA A 170 -39.75 16.71 5.35
CA ALA A 170 -40.32 15.45 5.81
C ALA A 170 -39.28 14.34 6.00
N GLU A 171 -38.24 14.31 5.17
CA GLU A 171 -37.10 13.43 5.38
C GLU A 171 -36.35 13.81 6.68
N GLU A 172 -36.01 15.07 6.89
CA GLU A 172 -35.38 15.56 8.14
C GLU A 172 -36.19 15.15 9.38
N ASN A 173 -37.51 15.33 9.37
CA ASN A 173 -38.40 14.92 10.47
C ASN A 173 -38.41 13.40 10.67
N PHE A 174 -38.46 12.61 9.58
CA PHE A 174 -38.39 11.15 9.67
C PHE A 174 -37.06 10.68 10.26
N ILE A 175 -35.94 11.34 9.93
CA ILE A 175 -34.62 11.00 10.48
C ILE A 175 -34.60 11.22 12.00
N GLU A 176 -35.19 12.32 12.48
CA GLU A 176 -35.26 12.64 13.91
C GLU A 176 -36.17 11.66 14.66
N GLU A 177 -37.34 11.32 14.11
CA GLU A 177 -38.29 10.38 14.71
C GLU A 177 -37.77 8.93 14.69
N CYS A 178 -37.12 8.51 13.61
CA CYS A 178 -36.67 7.13 13.38
C CYS A 178 -35.17 6.93 13.60
N GLU A 179 -34.53 7.77 14.42
CA GLU A 179 -33.09 7.74 14.69
C GLU A 179 -32.59 6.37 15.20
N TRP A 180 -33.42 5.68 16.00
CA TRP A 180 -33.09 4.40 16.64
C TRP A 180 -33.82 3.20 16.05
N CYS A 181 -34.73 3.40 15.09
CA CYS A 181 -35.60 2.33 14.58
C CYS A 181 -34.84 1.16 13.97
N ALA A 182 -33.65 1.39 13.38
CA ALA A 182 -32.82 0.31 12.85
C ALA A 182 -32.29 -0.62 13.97
N HIS A 183 -31.96 -0.08 15.15
CA HIS A 183 -31.53 -0.88 16.30
C HIS A 183 -32.69 -1.64 16.93
N GLU A 184 -33.86 -0.98 17.05
CA GLU A 184 -35.08 -1.60 17.58
C GLU A 184 -35.56 -2.75 16.68
N GLU A 185 -35.57 -2.54 15.35
CA GLU A 185 -35.90 -3.58 14.37
C GLU A 185 -34.86 -4.71 14.36
N ALA A 186 -33.57 -4.40 14.50
CA ALA A 186 -32.54 -5.44 14.63
C ALA A 186 -32.72 -6.28 15.91
N LEU A 187 -33.10 -5.64 17.02
CA LEU A 187 -33.39 -6.31 18.29
C LEU A 187 -34.59 -7.24 18.19
N THR A 188 -35.69 -6.82 17.56
CA THR A 188 -36.86 -7.69 17.37
C THR A 188 -36.50 -8.90 16.51
N LEU A 189 -35.83 -8.68 15.37
CA LEU A 189 -35.40 -9.76 14.47
C LEU A 189 -34.45 -10.76 15.14
N CYS A 190 -33.47 -10.28 15.90
CA CYS A 190 -32.52 -11.15 16.60
C CYS A 190 -33.18 -11.90 17.76
N SER A 191 -34.14 -11.29 18.45
CA SER A 191 -34.92 -11.92 19.54
C SER A 191 -35.77 -13.07 19.02
N HIS A 192 -36.45 -12.89 17.87
CA HIS A 192 -37.22 -13.96 17.22
C HIS A 192 -36.38 -15.18 16.83
N GLN A 193 -35.09 -14.98 16.53
CA GLN A 193 -34.15 -16.04 16.16
C GLN A 193 -33.33 -16.58 17.35
N ASN A 194 -33.70 -16.20 18.59
CA ASN A 194 -33.03 -16.62 19.83
C ASN A 194 -31.52 -16.30 19.91
N LEU A 195 -31.07 -15.20 19.30
CA LEU A 195 -29.67 -14.76 19.33
C LEU A 195 -29.34 -13.98 20.63
N GLN A 196 -29.29 -14.69 21.76
CA GLN A 196 -29.16 -14.07 23.10
C GLN A 196 -27.95 -13.13 23.25
N GLN A 197 -26.77 -13.54 22.78
CA GLN A 197 -25.54 -12.74 22.86
C GLN A 197 -25.65 -11.45 22.04
N THR A 198 -26.17 -11.52 20.81
CA THR A 198 -26.37 -10.35 19.94
C THR A 198 -27.41 -9.39 20.52
N CYS A 199 -28.54 -9.92 21.03
CA CYS A 199 -29.57 -9.12 21.69
C CYS A 199 -29.02 -8.37 22.91
N TYR A 200 -28.13 -9.01 23.70
CA TYR A 200 -27.47 -8.35 24.83
C TYR A 200 -26.63 -7.15 24.37
N PHE A 201 -25.79 -7.32 23.34
CA PHE A 201 -24.94 -6.24 22.83
C PHE A 201 -25.73 -5.12 22.17
N LEU A 202 -26.71 -5.44 21.31
CA LEU A 202 -27.59 -4.45 20.69
C LEU A 202 -28.36 -3.62 21.73
N ASN A 203 -28.86 -4.27 22.78
CA ASN A 203 -29.59 -3.57 23.84
C ASN A 203 -28.64 -2.65 24.64
N ARG A 204 -27.41 -3.09 24.93
CA ARG A 204 -26.39 -2.28 25.60
C ARG A 204 -25.99 -1.07 24.76
N ASP A 205 -25.81 -1.26 23.46
CA ASP A 205 -25.45 -0.19 22.53
C ASP A 205 -26.59 0.85 22.41
N LEU A 206 -27.84 0.39 22.23
CA LEU A 206 -29.02 1.26 22.20
C LEU A 206 -29.15 2.09 23.49
N VAL A 207 -29.03 1.45 24.66
CA VAL A 207 -29.09 2.15 25.96
C VAL A 207 -27.95 3.16 26.11
N PHE A 208 -26.73 2.80 25.69
CA PHE A 208 -25.59 3.70 25.73
C PHE A 208 -25.84 4.95 24.87
N MET A 209 -26.28 4.76 23.63
CA MET A 209 -26.51 5.85 22.68
C MET A 209 -27.67 6.77 23.13
N LYS A 210 -28.74 6.19 23.69
CA LYS A 210 -29.91 6.96 24.14
C LYS A 210 -29.66 7.74 25.44
N GLU A 211 -28.98 7.12 26.42
CA GLU A 211 -28.88 7.68 27.78
C GLU A 211 -27.49 8.22 28.14
N ARG A 212 -26.41 7.54 27.72
CA ARG A 212 -25.04 7.83 28.19
C ARG A 212 -24.26 8.75 27.26
N GLU A 213 -24.34 8.54 25.95
CA GLU A 213 -23.66 9.36 24.93
C GLU A 213 -23.89 10.87 25.12
N PRO A 214 -25.13 11.39 25.28
CA PRO A 214 -25.33 12.83 25.42
C PRO A 214 -24.73 13.42 26.71
N VAL A 215 -24.64 12.62 27.78
CA VAL A 215 -24.00 13.02 29.04
C VAL A 215 -22.48 13.06 28.87
N LEU A 216 -21.90 12.00 28.29
CA LEU A 216 -20.46 11.94 28.01
C LEU A 216 -20.01 13.05 27.06
N LEU A 217 -20.80 13.37 26.04
CA LEU A 217 -20.50 14.50 25.14
C LEU A 217 -20.50 15.84 25.89
N LYS A 218 -21.38 16.04 26.88
CA LYS A 218 -21.36 17.24 27.74
C LYS A 218 -20.13 17.28 28.65
N GLU A 219 -19.69 16.14 29.17
CA GLU A 219 -18.48 16.03 30.02
C GLU A 219 -17.20 16.21 29.21
N LEU A 220 -17.08 15.53 28.07
CA LEU A 220 -15.94 15.64 27.16
C LEU A 220 -15.74 17.06 26.63
N ARG A 221 -16.83 17.80 26.37
CA ARG A 221 -16.74 19.23 26.01
C ARG A 221 -16.11 20.09 27.12
N LYS A 222 -16.15 19.66 28.39
CA LYS A 222 -15.49 20.37 29.50
C LYS A 222 -13.98 20.07 29.56
N VAL A 223 -13.53 18.94 29.02
CA VAL A 223 -12.12 18.53 29.03
C VAL A 223 -11.35 19.32 27.96
N LYS A 224 -10.47 20.23 28.39
CA LYS A 224 -9.59 21.00 27.50
C LYS A 224 -8.24 20.29 27.34
N THR A 225 -8.02 19.69 26.18
CA THR A 225 -6.71 19.13 25.80
C THR A 225 -5.87 20.21 25.08
N PRO A 226 -4.57 20.35 25.38
CA PRO A 226 -3.72 21.28 24.65
C PRO A 226 -3.55 20.80 23.20
N THR A 227 -3.82 21.70 22.25
CA THR A 227 -3.59 21.45 20.82
C THR A 227 -2.10 21.30 20.49
N ARG A 228 -1.23 22.06 21.18
CA ARG A 228 0.23 22.05 20.97
C ARG A 228 0.98 22.30 22.28
N SER A 229 2.12 21.61 22.43
CA SER A 229 3.14 21.88 23.45
C SER A 229 4.38 22.50 22.80
N PHE A 230 5.00 23.47 23.47
CA PHE A 230 6.21 24.16 23.04
C PHE A 230 7.34 23.86 24.02
N GLN A 231 8.54 23.70 23.50
CA GLN A 231 9.76 23.40 24.26
C GLN A 231 10.76 24.55 24.08
N TRP A 232 11.33 25.02 25.19
CA TRP A 232 12.28 26.13 25.24
C TRP A 232 13.60 25.65 25.87
N PRO A 233 14.52 25.10 25.07
CA PRO A 233 15.79 24.59 25.57
C PRO A 233 16.82 25.69 25.83
N THR A 234 17.43 25.69 27.02
CA THR A 234 18.55 26.57 27.37
C THR A 234 19.83 25.77 27.58
N GLN A 235 20.92 26.15 26.90
CA GLN A 235 22.22 25.47 26.98
C GLN A 235 22.85 25.60 28.38
N ILE A 236 23.47 24.53 28.86
CA ILE A 236 24.31 24.53 30.05
C ILE A 236 25.74 24.91 29.64
N TRP A 237 26.24 26.04 30.16
CA TRP A 237 27.47 26.67 29.65
C TRP A 237 28.75 25.89 29.94
N LEU A 238 28.86 25.27 31.12
CA LEU A 238 30.04 24.52 31.53
C LEU A 238 29.80 23.02 31.31
N PRO A 239 30.66 22.31 30.55
CA PRO A 239 30.51 20.87 30.36
C PRO A 239 30.56 20.04 31.65
N LYS A 240 31.20 20.56 32.70
CA LYS A 240 31.20 19.96 34.04
C LYS A 240 29.80 19.93 34.68
N ASN A 241 28.86 20.74 34.22
CA ASN A 241 27.52 20.82 34.79
C ASN A 241 26.46 20.12 33.92
N TRP A 242 26.86 19.42 32.86
CA TRP A 242 25.93 18.61 32.07
C TRP A 242 25.30 17.52 32.93
N ILE A 243 24.06 17.14 32.66
CA ILE A 243 23.37 16.14 33.48
C ILE A 243 23.52 14.79 32.79
N ILE A 244 24.19 13.85 33.45
CA ILE A 244 24.34 12.47 32.94
C ILE A 244 23.34 11.59 33.67
N ARG A 245 22.39 11.01 32.92
CA ARG A 245 21.42 10.04 33.44
C ARG A 245 21.85 8.64 33.10
N ARG A 246 21.82 7.75 34.10
CA ARG A 246 21.97 6.31 33.92
C ARG A 246 20.60 5.66 34.04
N ASN A 247 20.18 4.98 32.98
CA ASN A 247 18.95 4.21 32.94
C ASN A 247 19.28 2.72 33.01
N PHE A 248 18.76 2.03 34.02
CA PHE A 248 18.93 0.59 34.20
C PHE A 248 17.65 -0.03 34.76
N GLN A 249 17.13 -1.07 34.13
CA GLN A 249 15.93 -1.81 34.58
C GLN A 249 14.72 -0.91 34.95
N GLY A 250 14.49 0.16 34.18
CA GLY A 250 13.38 1.10 34.41
C GLY A 250 13.63 2.15 35.50
N GLN A 251 14.76 2.11 36.20
CA GLN A 251 15.21 3.17 37.11
C GLN A 251 16.16 4.14 36.40
N SER A 252 16.00 5.44 36.65
CA SER A 252 16.86 6.50 36.12
C SER A 252 17.53 7.27 37.25
N GLU A 253 18.85 7.25 37.33
CA GLU A 253 19.66 7.99 38.32
C GLU A 253 20.55 9.04 37.66
N ILE A 254 20.87 10.13 38.39
CA ILE A 254 21.79 11.17 37.92
C ILE A 254 23.18 10.89 38.50
N ILE A 255 24.19 10.79 37.62
CA ILE A 255 25.58 10.47 37.98
C ILE A 255 26.45 11.72 37.82
N PRO A 256 27.51 11.89 38.66
CA PRO A 256 28.48 12.97 38.50
C PRO A 256 29.18 12.93 37.13
N THR A 257 29.34 14.10 36.55
CA THR A 257 30.06 14.36 35.30
C THR A 257 31.57 14.23 35.46
N VAL A 258 32.17 13.27 34.74
CA VAL A 258 33.62 13.07 34.71
C VAL A 258 34.16 13.27 33.30
N LEU A 259 35.18 14.12 33.16
CA LEU A 259 35.87 14.41 31.90
C LEU A 259 37.12 13.52 31.77
N SER A 260 37.23 12.76 30.69
CA SER A 260 38.38 11.90 30.38
C SER A 260 39.01 12.27 29.03
N ASN A 261 40.34 12.36 28.98
CA ASN A 261 41.06 12.63 27.72
C ASN A 261 41.23 11.39 26.84
N THR A 262 40.93 10.20 27.36
CA THR A 262 41.06 8.92 26.66
C THR A 262 39.79 8.61 25.85
N PRO A 263 39.87 8.48 24.52
CA PRO A 263 38.72 8.11 23.72
C PRO A 263 38.33 6.66 23.97
N THR A 264 37.03 6.38 24.05
CA THR A 264 36.50 5.01 24.16
C THR A 264 35.76 4.62 22.88
N SER A 265 35.77 3.34 22.52
CA SER A 265 35.21 2.86 21.26
C SER A 265 33.68 2.73 21.26
N ILE A 266 33.03 2.76 22.44
CA ILE A 266 31.60 2.50 22.58
C ILE A 266 30.87 3.80 22.94
N THR A 267 30.35 4.47 21.91
CA THR A 267 29.59 5.73 22.02
C THR A 267 28.09 5.54 21.78
N THR A 268 27.70 4.44 21.13
CA THR A 268 26.31 4.10 20.84
C THR A 268 25.74 3.21 21.94
N PRO A 269 24.49 3.46 22.39
CA PRO A 269 23.85 2.62 23.40
C PRO A 269 23.70 1.20 22.85
N ARG A 270 24.15 0.20 23.61
CA ARG A 270 23.98 -1.21 23.27
C ARG A 270 22.54 -1.63 23.58
N ALA A 271 21.98 -2.52 22.76
CA ALA A 271 20.63 -3.07 22.96
C ALA A 271 20.58 -4.19 24.01
N ASP A 272 21.67 -4.41 24.75
CA ASP A 272 21.76 -5.46 25.76
C ASP A 272 21.03 -5.03 27.04
N PRO A 273 19.95 -5.72 27.45
CA PRO A 273 19.17 -5.36 28.64
C PRO A 273 19.95 -5.51 29.96
N SER A 274 21.11 -6.19 29.94
CA SER A 274 21.97 -6.39 31.11
C SER A 274 22.90 -5.19 31.41
N GLN A 275 22.99 -4.20 30.51
CA GLN A 275 23.89 -3.05 30.66
C GLN A 275 23.12 -1.74 30.86
N PRO A 276 23.61 -0.83 31.71
CA PRO A 276 23.00 0.49 31.88
C PRO A 276 23.20 1.37 30.62
N VAL A 277 22.18 2.14 30.28
CA VAL A 277 22.23 3.13 29.19
C VAL A 277 22.50 4.51 29.77
N PHE A 278 23.53 5.20 29.27
CA PHE A 278 23.87 6.55 29.71
C PHE A 278 23.37 7.58 28.70
N LEU A 279 22.75 8.65 29.21
CA LEU A 279 22.22 9.77 28.44
C LEU A 279 22.81 11.08 28.96
N VAL A 280 23.10 12.02 28.06
CA VAL A 280 23.60 13.37 28.43
C VAL A 280 22.58 14.42 28.05
N GLU A 281 22.18 15.22 29.03
CA GLU A 281 21.40 16.43 28.83
C GLU A 281 22.36 17.63 28.87
N ARG A 282 22.58 18.25 27.70
CA ARG A 282 23.37 19.49 27.55
C ARG A 282 22.51 20.74 27.74
N GLU A 283 21.20 20.57 27.82
CA GLU A 283 20.20 21.63 27.81
C GLU A 283 19.15 21.41 28.89
N ILE A 284 18.68 22.50 29.50
CA ILE A 284 17.52 22.51 30.39
C ILE A 284 16.29 22.88 29.54
N VAL A 285 15.31 21.98 29.45
CA VAL A 285 14.10 22.19 28.64
C VAL A 285 12.94 22.67 29.50
N ARG A 286 12.39 23.84 29.18
CA ARG A 286 11.13 24.33 29.77
C ARG A 286 9.96 24.13 28.82
N THR A 287 8.80 23.68 29.30
CA THR A 287 7.63 23.39 28.45
C THR A 287 6.47 24.35 28.70
N THR A 288 5.86 24.87 27.63
CA THR A 288 4.60 25.64 27.69
C THR A 288 3.53 24.97 26.81
N THR A 289 2.25 25.26 27.04
CA THR A 289 1.14 24.60 26.30
C THR A 289 0.06 25.61 25.90
N THR A 290 -0.69 25.29 24.84
CA THR A 290 -1.84 26.11 24.38
C THR A 290 -3.08 26.01 25.27
N ARG A 291 -3.02 25.24 26.37
CA ARG A 291 -4.14 25.00 27.29
C ARG A 291 -4.60 26.29 28.00
N TRP A 292 -3.67 27.20 28.27
CA TRP A 292 -3.90 28.39 29.07
C TRP A 292 -4.18 29.63 28.20
N PRO A 293 -5.06 30.54 28.64
CA PRO A 293 -5.22 31.83 27.97
C PRO A 293 -3.90 32.60 27.98
N MET A 294 -3.68 33.48 27.00
CA MET A 294 -2.44 34.25 26.84
C MET A 294 -1.16 33.40 26.66
N TRP A 295 -1.28 32.14 26.24
CA TRP A 295 -0.13 31.27 25.96
C TRP A 295 0.89 31.90 24.99
N ARG A 296 0.45 32.79 24.08
CA ARG A 296 1.33 33.56 23.17
C ARG A 296 2.29 34.49 23.90
N TRP A 297 1.84 35.16 24.97
CA TRP A 297 2.69 36.04 25.78
C TRP A 297 3.67 35.23 26.64
N ILE A 298 3.21 34.10 27.17
CA ILE A 298 4.06 33.17 27.92
C ILE A 298 5.16 32.62 27.01
N ASN A 299 4.82 32.25 25.77
CA ASN A 299 5.79 31.83 24.76
C ASN A 299 6.77 32.95 24.40
N TYR A 300 6.32 34.20 24.28
CA TYR A 300 7.20 35.35 24.03
C TYR A 300 8.24 35.53 25.14
N ILE A 301 7.83 35.46 26.41
CA ILE A 301 8.75 35.57 27.56
C ILE A 301 9.72 34.40 27.58
N ALA A 302 9.22 33.17 27.42
CA ALA A 302 10.04 31.96 27.42
C ALA A 302 11.06 31.97 26.26
N ARG A 303 10.66 32.43 25.07
CA ARG A 303 11.52 32.61 23.91
C ARG A 303 12.61 33.65 24.16
N THR A 304 12.24 34.82 24.69
CA THR A 304 13.17 35.90 25.01
C THR A 304 14.23 35.42 26.00
N TRP A 305 13.81 34.75 27.07
CA TRP A 305 14.72 34.14 28.03
C TRP A 305 15.66 33.13 27.37
N CYS A 306 15.10 32.14 26.68
CA CYS A 306 15.85 31.06 26.02
C CYS A 306 16.89 31.61 25.04
N TRP A 307 16.48 32.50 24.15
CA TRP A 307 17.33 33.06 23.11
C TRP A 307 18.42 33.95 23.71
N THR A 308 18.13 34.75 24.72
CA THR A 308 19.14 35.61 25.37
C THR A 308 20.28 34.78 25.94
N TRP A 309 19.97 33.75 26.72
CA TRP A 309 20.99 32.88 27.32
C TRP A 309 21.76 32.05 26.29
N ASN A 310 21.08 31.57 25.24
CA ASN A 310 21.72 30.82 24.17
C ASN A 310 22.60 31.72 23.28
N ALA A 311 22.20 32.96 23.01
CA ALA A 311 22.99 33.92 22.25
C ALA A 311 24.22 34.37 23.03
N MET A 312 24.09 34.61 24.35
CA MET A 312 25.24 34.87 25.21
C MET A 312 26.23 33.70 25.21
N PHE A 313 25.75 32.46 25.25
CA PHE A 313 26.61 31.28 25.13
C PHE A 313 27.29 31.20 23.76
N LEU A 314 26.52 31.33 22.68
CA LEU A 314 27.05 31.22 21.31
C LEU A 314 28.09 32.31 21.04
N LEU A 315 27.76 33.57 21.29
CA LEU A 315 28.59 34.72 20.92
C LEU A 315 29.68 35.03 21.95
N GLY A 316 29.43 34.74 23.24
CA GLY A 316 30.37 34.98 24.32
C GLY A 316 31.34 33.82 24.58
N VAL A 317 30.92 32.58 24.30
CA VAL A 317 31.72 31.38 24.60
C VAL A 317 32.09 30.61 23.32
N ALA A 318 31.12 30.25 22.48
CA ALA A 318 31.39 29.38 21.34
C ALA A 318 32.21 30.06 20.22
N VAL A 319 31.80 31.24 19.77
CA VAL A 319 32.49 31.98 18.68
C VAL A 319 33.93 32.38 19.06
N PRO A 320 34.21 33.04 20.19
CA PRO A 320 35.56 33.53 20.48
C PRO A 320 36.55 32.44 20.87
N TRP A 321 36.09 31.27 21.34
CA TRP A 321 36.97 30.22 21.91
C TRP A 321 36.90 28.85 21.23
N TYR A 322 35.76 28.48 20.66
CA TYR A 322 35.50 27.12 20.17
C TYR A 322 35.20 27.05 18.67
N SER A 323 35.14 28.20 17.99
CA SER A 323 34.89 28.31 16.54
C SER A 323 36.16 28.13 15.70
N PRO A 324 36.04 27.70 14.42
CA PRO A 324 37.13 27.74 13.45
C PRO A 324 37.67 29.15 13.14
N VAL A 325 36.94 30.20 13.50
CA VAL A 325 37.28 31.62 13.29
C VAL A 325 37.37 32.29 14.65
N SER A 326 38.24 31.75 15.51
CA SER A 326 38.43 32.19 16.88
C SER A 326 39.87 32.64 17.11
N ILE A 327 40.10 33.40 18.19
CA ILE A 327 41.45 33.70 18.68
C ILE A 327 42.22 32.39 18.96
N ARG A 328 41.52 31.36 19.44
CA ARG A 328 42.09 30.03 19.67
C ARG A 328 42.57 29.37 18.37
N ALA A 329 41.81 29.44 17.28
CA ALA A 329 42.18 28.88 15.98
C ALA A 329 43.37 29.60 15.31
N LEU A 330 43.60 30.86 15.68
CA LEU A 330 44.72 31.66 15.21
C LEU A 330 46.04 31.28 15.91
N LEU A 331 45.99 31.08 17.23
CA LEU A 331 47.19 30.90 18.05
C LEU A 331 47.65 29.43 18.16
N LEU A 332 46.76 28.46 18.02
CA LEU A 332 47.14 27.05 18.06
C LEU A 332 47.72 26.57 16.72
N VAL A 333 48.84 25.84 16.79
CA VAL A 333 49.43 25.16 15.62
C VAL A 333 48.63 23.90 15.27
N GLN A 334 48.28 23.11 16.28
CA GLN A 334 47.52 21.86 16.10
C GLN A 334 46.01 22.10 16.17
N PRO A 335 45.22 21.38 15.35
CA PRO A 335 43.76 21.44 15.40
C PRO A 335 43.23 21.01 16.77
N PHE A 336 42.14 21.65 17.23
CA PHE A 336 41.55 21.43 18.55
C PHE A 336 40.12 20.88 18.44
N THR A 337 39.62 20.21 19.48
CA THR A 337 38.29 19.59 19.52
C THR A 337 37.40 20.29 20.56
N PRO A 338 36.38 21.08 20.16
CA PRO A 338 35.50 21.81 21.06
C PRO A 338 34.38 20.95 21.67
N ASP A 339 33.91 19.91 20.99
CA ASP A 339 32.82 19.07 21.49
C ASP A 339 33.33 17.83 22.25
N LEU A 340 32.48 17.37 23.17
CA LEU A 340 32.69 16.16 23.96
C LEU A 340 31.61 15.12 23.60
N GLU A 341 32.00 13.86 23.55
CA GLU A 341 31.17 12.67 23.36
C GLU A 341 31.05 11.87 24.68
N LEU A 342 29.91 11.20 24.87
CA LEU A 342 29.65 10.34 26.02
C LEU A 342 30.14 8.91 25.76
N SER A 343 30.87 8.35 26.72
CA SER A 343 31.19 6.93 26.79
C SER A 343 30.04 6.14 27.41
N GLN A 344 29.56 5.11 26.69
CA GLN A 344 28.52 4.21 27.20
C GLN A 344 29.06 3.13 28.15
N LEU A 345 30.37 3.03 28.32
CA LEU A 345 30.99 2.09 29.27
C LEU A 345 30.85 2.59 30.70
N ASN A 346 31.27 3.83 30.93
CA ASN A 346 31.48 4.37 32.28
C ASN A 346 30.74 5.70 32.52
N GLY A 347 29.98 6.20 31.52
CA GLY A 347 29.32 7.50 31.61
C GLY A 347 30.27 8.70 31.57
N THR A 348 31.54 8.54 31.17
CA THR A 348 32.52 9.63 31.11
C THR A 348 32.46 10.38 29.78
N LEU A 349 32.81 11.67 29.79
CA LEU A 349 32.84 12.54 28.61
C LEU A 349 34.26 12.64 28.05
N PHE A 350 34.45 12.42 26.75
CA PHE A 350 35.76 12.52 26.08
C PHE A 350 35.71 13.37 24.80
N PRO A 351 36.84 13.91 24.30
CA PRO A 351 36.84 14.78 23.12
C PRO A 351 36.40 14.07 21.84
N ARG A 352 35.42 14.67 21.14
CA ARG A 352 34.85 14.16 19.90
C ARG A 352 35.81 14.37 18.73
N LYS A 353 36.36 13.27 18.19
CA LYS A 353 37.29 13.34 17.04
C LYS A 353 36.69 14.01 15.81
N SER A 354 35.39 13.85 15.55
CA SER A 354 34.72 14.47 14.40
C SER A 354 34.49 15.98 14.53
N SER A 355 34.66 16.55 15.72
CA SER A 355 34.49 18.00 15.97
C SER A 355 35.79 18.79 15.75
N GLN A 356 36.84 18.14 15.23
CA GLN A 356 38.16 18.74 15.09
C GLN A 356 38.13 20.01 14.22
N MET A 357 38.43 21.15 14.84
CA MET A 357 38.46 22.46 14.20
C MET A 357 39.85 22.74 13.63
N PRO A 358 39.94 23.19 12.37
CA PRO A 358 41.22 23.50 11.73
C PRO A 358 41.78 24.85 12.19
N THR A 359 43.10 24.92 12.30
CA THR A 359 43.88 26.12 12.63
C THR A 359 44.40 26.79 11.36
N LEU A 360 45.00 27.97 11.48
CA LEU A 360 45.66 28.65 10.37
C LEU A 360 46.64 27.71 9.64
N CYS A 361 47.50 27.03 10.39
CA CYS A 361 48.51 26.12 9.85
C CYS A 361 47.87 24.90 9.16
N SER A 362 46.84 24.30 9.75
CA SER A 362 46.19 23.13 9.12
C SER A 362 45.40 23.50 7.87
N ARG A 363 44.83 24.71 7.79
CA ARG A 363 44.15 25.23 6.59
C ARG A 363 45.11 25.44 5.42
N LEU A 364 46.31 25.96 5.68
CA LEU A 364 47.34 26.11 4.64
C LEU A 364 47.75 24.76 4.07
N VAL A 365 47.99 23.76 4.92
CA VAL A 365 48.34 22.40 4.49
C VAL A 365 47.19 21.74 3.70
N ALA A 366 45.94 21.95 4.12
CA ALA A 366 44.76 21.42 3.43
C ALA A 366 44.56 22.05 2.04
N LEU A 367 44.76 23.37 1.90
CA LEU A 367 44.66 24.09 0.62
C LEU A 367 45.63 23.49 -0.42
N TRP A 368 46.88 23.29 -0.05
CA TRP A 368 47.89 22.73 -0.96
C TRP A 368 47.63 21.25 -1.31
N ARG A 369 47.09 20.46 -0.38
CA ARG A 369 46.63 19.09 -0.68
C ARG A 369 45.45 19.07 -1.65
N HIS A 370 44.49 19.98 -1.49
CA HIS A 370 43.34 20.10 -2.40
C HIS A 370 43.78 20.48 -3.82
N ILE A 371 44.72 21.43 -3.96
CA ILE A 371 45.30 21.82 -5.25
C ILE A 371 46.02 20.65 -5.93
N SER A 372 46.70 19.81 -5.15
CA SER A 372 47.32 18.58 -5.65
C SER A 372 46.27 17.60 -6.19
N LYS A 373 45.20 17.33 -5.41
CA LYS A 373 44.13 16.40 -5.79
C LYS A 373 43.31 16.87 -7.00
N SER A 374 42.99 18.17 -7.11
CA SER A 374 42.23 18.70 -8.25
C SER A 374 43.01 18.64 -9.57
N ARG A 375 44.35 18.65 -9.50
CA ARG A 375 45.21 18.48 -10.66
C ARG A 375 45.27 17.02 -11.10
N THR A 376 45.45 16.08 -10.15
CA THR A 376 45.45 14.65 -10.48
C THR A 376 44.11 14.21 -11.06
N HIS A 377 43.00 14.74 -10.54
CA HIS A 377 41.65 14.52 -11.08
C HIS A 377 41.62 14.95 -12.57
N PHE A 378 41.85 16.23 -12.89
CA PHE A 378 41.81 16.74 -14.27
C PHE A 378 42.72 16.01 -15.27
N GLU A 379 43.89 15.54 -14.85
CA GLU A 379 44.83 14.83 -15.72
C GLU A 379 44.40 13.39 -16.01
N THR A 380 43.55 12.81 -15.17
CA THR A 380 43.13 11.42 -15.29
C THR A 380 41.92 11.25 -16.20
N GLU A 381 40.98 12.21 -16.25
CA GLU A 381 39.76 12.04 -17.06
C GLU A 381 39.99 11.84 -18.57
N PRO A 382 39.22 10.97 -19.27
CA PRO A 382 39.27 10.82 -20.73
C PRO A 382 38.63 11.99 -21.49
N ASP A 383 39.10 12.25 -22.71
CA ASP A 383 38.82 13.47 -23.48
C ASP A 383 37.57 13.32 -24.37
N THR A 384 36.39 13.67 -23.85
CA THR A 384 35.08 13.42 -24.50
C THR A 384 34.38 14.70 -24.99
N GLY A 385 35.04 15.85 -24.86
CA GLY A 385 34.46 17.17 -25.13
C GLY A 385 34.53 17.62 -26.59
N PHE A 386 33.60 18.51 -26.96
CA PHE A 386 33.52 19.14 -28.29
C PHE A 386 34.74 20.04 -28.64
N ILE A 387 35.54 20.45 -27.64
CA ILE A 387 36.80 21.21 -27.78
C ILE A 387 37.89 20.49 -26.97
N GLY A 388 39.01 20.16 -27.60
CA GLY A 388 40.04 19.27 -27.03
C GLY A 388 40.88 19.86 -25.89
N LYS A 389 41.50 18.99 -25.07
CA LYS A 389 42.18 19.35 -23.80
C LYS A 389 43.43 20.23 -23.89
N GLY A 390 43.94 20.54 -25.09
CA GLY A 390 45.16 21.34 -25.25
C GLY A 390 45.08 22.75 -24.65
N MET A 391 43.94 23.44 -24.81
CA MET A 391 43.76 24.79 -24.27
C MET A 391 43.27 24.80 -22.81
N THR A 392 42.52 23.77 -22.41
CA THR A 392 41.95 23.66 -21.06
C THR A 392 43.00 23.30 -20.01
N ARG A 393 44.10 22.62 -20.39
CA ARG A 393 45.22 22.28 -19.47
C ARG A 393 45.98 23.51 -18.96
N HIS A 394 46.26 24.49 -19.82
CA HIS A 394 46.92 25.74 -19.41
C HIS A 394 46.02 26.61 -18.53
N LEU A 395 44.72 26.66 -18.83
CA LEU A 395 43.73 27.38 -18.04
C LEU A 395 43.55 26.74 -16.66
N ASN A 396 43.53 25.41 -16.57
CA ASN A 396 43.44 24.69 -15.30
C ASN A 396 44.70 24.88 -14.44
N ARG A 397 45.89 24.96 -15.05
CA ARG A 397 47.15 25.26 -14.33
C ARG A 397 47.17 26.69 -13.77
N LEU A 398 46.73 27.67 -14.54
CA LEU A 398 46.63 29.07 -14.12
C LEU A 398 45.59 29.23 -12.99
N TRP A 399 44.44 28.56 -13.12
CA TRP A 399 43.37 28.57 -12.13
C TRP A 399 43.80 27.94 -10.80
N ASN A 400 44.45 26.76 -10.82
CA ASN A 400 44.80 26.05 -9.60
C ASN A 400 46.01 26.64 -8.86
N TYR A 401 47.08 27.05 -9.56
CA TYR A 401 48.25 27.63 -8.89
C TYR A 401 48.16 29.16 -8.69
N GLY A 402 47.60 29.89 -9.67
CA GLY A 402 47.45 31.34 -9.59
C GLY A 402 46.25 31.75 -8.75
N ALA A 403 45.04 31.42 -9.22
CA ALA A 403 43.81 31.90 -8.57
C ALA A 403 43.48 31.15 -7.26
N LYS A 404 43.71 29.84 -7.16
CA LYS A 404 43.45 29.10 -5.90
C LYS A 404 44.66 29.07 -4.95
N GLY A 405 45.87 28.91 -5.48
CA GLY A 405 47.11 28.81 -4.69
C GLY A 405 47.60 30.15 -4.15
N LEU A 406 48.06 31.05 -5.01
CA LEU A 406 48.62 32.35 -4.61
C LEU A 406 47.57 33.22 -3.89
N LEU A 407 46.39 33.42 -4.49
CA LEU A 407 45.35 34.24 -3.86
C LEU A 407 44.79 33.58 -2.58
N GLY A 408 44.61 32.25 -2.57
CA GLY A 408 44.12 31.53 -1.39
C GLY A 408 45.09 31.57 -0.21
N THR A 409 46.39 31.45 -0.46
CA THR A 409 47.43 31.60 0.59
C THR A 409 47.51 33.03 1.13
N LEU A 410 47.41 34.05 0.27
CA LEU A 410 47.35 35.45 0.70
C LEU A 410 46.11 35.75 1.55
N VAL A 411 44.95 35.22 1.18
CA VAL A 411 43.72 35.36 1.98
C VAL A 411 43.86 34.69 3.35
N ILE A 412 44.43 33.49 3.43
CA ILE A 412 44.63 32.79 4.71
C ILE A 412 45.67 33.48 5.61
N LEU A 413 46.69 34.12 5.04
CA LEU A 413 47.75 34.75 5.85
C LEU A 413 47.36 36.16 6.32
N PHE A 414 46.69 36.95 5.48
CA PHE A 414 46.39 38.36 5.79
C PHE A 414 44.95 38.61 6.21
N VAL A 415 43.98 37.98 5.56
CA VAL A 415 42.55 38.23 5.85
C VAL A 415 42.09 37.41 7.05
N PHE A 416 42.48 36.13 7.14
CA PHE A 416 42.01 35.25 8.21
C PHE A 416 42.37 35.72 9.64
N PRO A 417 43.60 36.18 9.97
CA PRO A 417 43.91 36.71 11.30
C PRO A 417 43.06 37.92 11.68
N VAL A 418 42.87 38.85 10.73
CA VAL A 418 42.02 40.03 10.92
C VAL A 418 40.58 39.62 11.17
N VAL A 419 40.06 38.66 10.40
CA VAL A 419 38.71 38.12 10.60
C VAL A 419 38.57 37.41 11.95
N CYS A 420 39.55 36.63 12.40
CA CYS A 420 39.50 35.96 13.72
C CYS A 420 39.44 36.97 14.88
N ILE A 421 40.23 38.04 14.80
CA ILE A 421 40.25 39.11 15.82
C ILE A 421 38.91 39.87 15.79
N LEU A 422 38.48 40.36 14.63
CA LEU A 422 37.24 41.10 14.48
C LEU A 422 36.02 40.27 14.87
N ALA A 423 35.96 38.99 14.48
CA ALA A 423 34.87 38.09 14.83
C ALA A 423 34.81 37.80 16.33
N SER A 424 35.96 37.57 16.98
CA SER A 424 35.99 37.25 18.41
C SER A 424 35.69 38.46 19.30
N PHE A 425 36.25 39.63 18.99
CA PHE A 425 35.94 40.86 19.73
C PHE A 425 34.52 41.36 19.44
N GLY A 426 34.11 41.31 18.16
CA GLY A 426 32.75 41.65 17.76
C GLY A 426 31.71 40.75 18.42
N SER A 427 31.93 39.43 18.47
CA SER A 427 30.99 38.51 19.11
C SER A 427 30.88 38.74 20.62
N LEU A 428 31.99 39.04 21.31
CA LEU A 428 31.99 39.36 22.73
C LEU A 428 31.18 40.64 23.02
N LEU A 429 31.34 41.68 22.20
CA LEU A 429 30.60 42.93 22.33
C LEU A 429 29.08 42.71 22.12
N ILE A 430 28.71 41.91 21.13
CA ILE A 430 27.31 41.57 20.86
C ILE A 430 26.73 40.71 21.98
N ALA A 431 27.52 39.80 22.56
CA ALA A 431 27.10 38.97 23.70
C ALA A 431 26.81 39.81 24.95
N LEU A 432 27.67 40.78 25.27
CA LEU A 432 27.48 41.71 26.40
C LEU A 432 26.22 42.56 26.25
N THR A 433 25.86 42.92 25.01
CA THR A 433 24.67 43.71 24.71
C THR A 433 23.40 42.87 24.49
N ALA A 434 23.49 41.54 24.54
CA ALA A 434 22.39 40.61 24.22
C ALA A 434 21.12 40.83 25.05
N ILE A 435 21.25 41.18 26.34
CA ILE A 435 20.10 41.44 27.22
C ILE A 435 19.28 42.66 26.73
N MET A 436 19.93 43.62 26.09
CA MET A 436 19.28 44.85 25.61
C MET A 436 18.59 44.66 24.25
N TRP A 437 19.25 44.00 23.30
CA TRP A 437 18.70 43.87 21.94
C TRP A 437 17.82 42.62 21.76
N MET A 438 18.04 41.53 22.51
CA MET A 438 17.29 40.28 22.29
C MET A 438 15.78 40.43 22.54
N PRO A 439 15.29 41.15 23.58
CA PRO A 439 13.87 41.45 23.73
C PRO A 439 13.29 42.22 22.55
N LEU A 440 14.05 43.16 21.96
CA LEU A 440 13.60 43.90 20.78
C LEU A 440 13.50 42.98 19.56
N ILE A 441 14.43 42.05 19.39
CA ILE A 441 14.39 41.04 18.32
C ILE A 441 13.24 40.06 18.51
N THR A 442 12.99 39.57 19.72
CA THR A 442 11.86 38.67 19.95
C THR A 442 10.53 39.40 19.87
N LEU A 443 10.47 40.69 20.18
CA LEU A 443 9.26 41.52 20.05
C LEU A 443 8.94 41.80 18.59
N THR A 444 9.96 42.17 17.80
CA THR A 444 9.81 42.33 16.34
C THR A 444 9.43 41.01 15.68
N LEU A 445 9.99 39.88 16.13
CA LEU A 445 9.56 38.54 15.71
C LEU A 445 8.12 38.24 16.13
N HIS A 446 7.71 38.65 17.33
CA HIS A 446 6.32 38.46 17.79
C HIS A 446 5.33 39.28 16.96
N ALA A 447 5.68 40.53 16.63
CA ALA A 447 4.91 41.37 15.73
C ALA A 447 4.89 40.78 14.31
N PHE A 448 6.02 40.26 13.82
CA PHE A 448 6.12 39.54 12.56
C PHE A 448 5.24 38.28 12.55
N MET A 449 5.22 37.52 13.65
CA MET A 449 4.36 36.34 13.76
C MET A 449 2.88 36.69 13.76
N ALA A 450 2.52 37.85 14.35
CA ALA A 450 1.16 38.35 14.33
C ALA A 450 0.72 38.85 12.95
N LEU A 451 1.62 39.49 12.18
CA LEU A 451 1.28 40.20 10.95
C LEU A 451 1.58 39.40 9.67
N ILE A 452 2.68 38.65 9.63
CA ILE A 452 3.26 38.09 8.41
C ILE A 452 3.32 36.56 8.42
N MET A 453 3.76 35.90 9.50
CA MET A 453 3.82 34.44 9.53
C MET A 453 3.68 33.84 10.94
N ASP A 454 2.55 33.22 11.23
CA ASP A 454 2.27 32.59 12.53
C ASP A 454 2.99 31.23 12.66
N LEU A 455 4.24 31.27 13.13
CA LEU A 455 5.07 30.10 13.43
C LEU A 455 4.55 29.28 14.63
N ASP A 456 3.78 29.93 15.50
CA ASP A 456 3.20 29.32 16.70
C ASP A 456 1.80 28.74 16.44
N SER A 457 1.39 28.59 15.18
CA SER A 457 0.06 28.10 14.84
C SER A 457 -0.21 26.74 15.52
N PRO A 458 -1.35 26.59 16.22
CA PRO A 458 -1.67 25.35 16.92
C PRO A 458 -2.13 24.24 15.96
N GLU A 459 -2.59 24.61 14.76
CA GLU A 459 -3.17 23.69 13.79
C GLU A 459 -2.43 23.76 12.44
N PRO A 460 -2.00 22.63 11.87
CA PRO A 460 -1.15 22.62 10.67
C PRO A 460 -1.91 22.87 9.36
N SER A 461 -3.24 22.71 9.35
CA SER A 461 -4.11 22.88 8.16
C SER A 461 -4.42 24.35 7.85
N ARG A 462 -4.25 25.25 8.82
CA ARG A 462 -4.58 26.65 8.67
C ARG A 462 -3.43 27.42 8.01
N ASN A 463 -3.76 28.39 7.17
CA ASN A 463 -2.74 29.22 6.52
C ASN A 463 -1.89 29.94 7.59
N ARG A 464 -0.58 29.76 7.48
CA ARG A 464 0.39 30.31 8.43
C ARG A 464 0.85 31.70 8.01
N TYR A 465 0.64 32.09 6.75
CA TYR A 465 1.17 33.32 6.18
C TYR A 465 0.10 34.40 6.10
N LEU A 466 0.47 35.62 6.50
CA LEU A 466 -0.27 36.86 6.31
C LEU A 466 -1.72 36.79 6.79
N VAL A 467 -2.00 36.15 7.94
CA VAL A 467 -3.36 35.83 8.41
C VAL A 467 -4.31 37.04 8.42
N VAL A 468 -3.82 38.22 8.82
CA VAL A 468 -4.62 39.46 8.85
C VAL A 468 -4.84 40.01 7.43
N MET A 469 -3.79 39.97 6.59
CA MET A 469 -3.85 40.43 5.21
C MET A 469 -4.63 39.47 4.31
N GLU A 470 -4.64 38.17 4.60
CA GLU A 470 -5.51 37.20 3.95
C GLU A 470 -6.98 37.50 4.28
N ALA A 471 -7.30 37.77 5.55
CA ALA A 471 -8.67 38.13 5.89
C ALA A 471 -9.10 39.44 5.21
N LEU A 472 -8.28 40.49 5.28
CA LEU A 472 -8.64 41.82 4.77
C LEU A 472 -8.47 41.96 3.25
N LEU A 473 -7.30 41.63 2.70
CA LEU A 473 -7.07 41.72 1.26
C LEU A 473 -7.55 40.50 0.52
N TRP A 474 -7.31 39.27 0.97
CA TRP A 474 -7.66 38.10 0.14
C TRP A 474 -9.16 37.81 0.16
N ASN A 475 -9.77 37.72 1.34
CA ASN A 475 -11.19 37.36 1.45
C ASN A 475 -12.11 38.55 1.16
N ILE A 476 -11.84 39.72 1.74
CA ILE A 476 -12.71 40.89 1.56
C ILE A 476 -12.33 41.65 0.28
N GLY A 477 -11.07 42.09 0.17
CA GLY A 477 -10.64 42.90 -0.97
C GLY A 477 -10.68 42.15 -2.30
N ILE A 478 -10.00 41.02 -2.38
CA ILE A 478 -9.76 40.29 -3.63
C ILE A 478 -10.95 39.41 -3.94
N GLN A 479 -11.34 38.46 -3.10
CA GLN A 479 -12.48 37.60 -3.40
C GLN A 479 -13.82 38.36 -3.39
N GLY A 480 -13.98 39.32 -2.49
CA GLY A 480 -15.23 40.10 -2.37
C GLY A 480 -15.37 41.17 -3.44
N CYS A 481 -14.38 42.05 -3.62
CA CYS A 481 -14.52 43.23 -4.48
C CYS A 481 -13.78 43.12 -5.81
N LEU A 482 -12.53 42.67 -5.81
CA LEU A 482 -11.67 42.72 -6.99
C LEU A 482 -11.91 41.56 -7.95
N GLN A 483 -12.24 40.37 -7.45
CA GLN A 483 -12.48 39.17 -8.24
C GLN A 483 -13.63 39.32 -9.25
N PRO A 484 -14.80 39.91 -8.89
CA PRO A 484 -15.85 40.15 -9.89
C PRO A 484 -15.45 41.21 -10.92
N ILE A 485 -14.74 42.26 -10.52
CA ILE A 485 -14.26 43.32 -11.44
C ILE A 485 -13.17 42.77 -12.38
N ALA A 486 -12.23 42.02 -11.83
CA ALA A 486 -11.15 41.39 -12.57
C ALA A 486 -11.69 40.30 -13.50
N ALA A 487 -12.69 39.51 -13.10
CA ALA A 487 -13.34 38.55 -14.00
C ALA A 487 -13.95 39.26 -15.22
N LEU A 488 -14.59 40.42 -15.01
CA LEU A 488 -15.14 41.24 -16.09
C LEU A 488 -14.05 41.81 -17.02
N ILE A 489 -12.99 42.37 -16.44
CA ILE A 489 -11.86 42.93 -17.20
C ILE A 489 -11.10 41.82 -17.94
N VAL A 490 -10.94 40.65 -17.33
CA VAL A 490 -10.29 39.49 -17.95
C VAL A 490 -11.09 39.02 -19.14
N ALA A 491 -12.42 38.91 -19.02
CA ALA A 491 -13.29 38.54 -20.12
C ALA A 491 -13.22 39.57 -21.27
N LEU A 492 -13.22 40.87 -20.98
CA LEU A 492 -13.31 41.92 -21.99
C LEU A 492 -11.98 42.31 -22.66
N PHE A 493 -10.88 42.31 -21.92
CA PHE A 493 -9.61 42.84 -22.40
C PHE A 493 -8.51 41.81 -22.40
N VAL A 494 -8.38 41.02 -21.32
CA VAL A 494 -7.24 40.11 -21.17
C VAL A 494 -7.36 38.91 -22.11
N CYS A 495 -8.53 38.27 -22.22
CA CYS A 495 -8.74 37.18 -23.17
C CYS A 495 -8.43 37.58 -24.63
N PRO A 496 -8.92 38.72 -25.17
CA PRO A 496 -8.57 39.14 -26.53
C PRO A 496 -7.12 39.59 -26.67
N ILE A 497 -6.52 40.26 -25.67
CA ILE A 497 -5.10 40.62 -25.71
C ILE A 497 -4.21 39.38 -25.66
N ILE A 498 -4.51 38.39 -24.81
CA ILE A 498 -3.78 37.12 -24.76
C ILE A 498 -3.92 36.38 -26.10
N SER A 499 -5.09 36.35 -26.71
CA SER A 499 -5.28 35.77 -28.04
C SER A 499 -4.40 36.47 -29.10
N PHE A 500 -4.35 37.81 -29.07
CA PHE A 500 -3.49 38.60 -29.97
C PHE A 500 -1.99 38.41 -29.67
N VAL A 501 -1.61 38.29 -28.40
CA VAL A 501 -0.22 38.02 -27.99
C VAL A 501 0.20 36.60 -28.39
N ILE A 502 -0.67 35.60 -28.25
CA ILE A 502 -0.42 34.24 -28.73
C ILE A 502 -0.21 34.25 -30.24
N LEU A 503 -1.02 35.00 -31.00
CA LEU A 503 -0.84 35.17 -32.44
C LEU A 503 0.50 35.84 -32.77
N THR A 504 0.82 36.96 -32.14
CA THR A 504 2.06 37.70 -32.41
C THR A 504 3.30 36.93 -31.97
N VAL A 505 3.28 36.24 -30.83
CA VAL A 505 4.36 35.35 -30.39
C VAL A 505 4.49 34.15 -31.33
N ALA A 506 3.39 33.59 -31.85
CA ALA A 506 3.47 32.52 -32.86
C ALA A 506 4.17 33.01 -34.14
N VAL A 507 3.86 34.22 -34.60
CA VAL A 507 4.48 34.84 -35.79
C VAL A 507 5.95 35.19 -35.52
N ILE A 508 6.25 35.82 -34.39
CA ILE A 508 7.61 36.20 -34.01
C ILE A 508 8.47 34.94 -33.78
N ARG A 509 7.94 33.91 -33.13
CA ARG A 509 8.64 32.64 -32.91
C ARG A 509 8.93 31.94 -34.24
N TYR A 510 8.02 32.00 -35.20
CA TYR A 510 8.26 31.51 -36.57
C TYR A 510 9.41 32.30 -37.23
N CYS A 511 9.37 33.63 -37.21
CA CYS A 511 10.40 34.46 -37.82
C CYS A 511 11.78 34.32 -37.14
N ILE A 512 11.83 34.32 -35.80
CA ILE A 512 13.08 34.13 -35.05
C ILE A 512 13.63 32.71 -35.25
N ARG A 513 12.78 31.68 -35.30
CA ARG A 513 13.20 30.30 -35.59
C ARG A 513 13.86 30.22 -36.97
N VAL A 514 13.24 30.83 -37.98
CA VAL A 514 13.78 30.88 -39.35
C VAL A 514 15.12 31.60 -39.37
N VAL A 515 15.23 32.79 -38.75
CA VAL A 515 16.48 33.57 -38.69
C VAL A 515 17.57 32.84 -37.91
N TRP A 516 17.24 32.26 -36.75
CA TRP A 516 18.16 31.50 -35.90
C TRP A 516 18.66 30.22 -36.58
N ASP A 517 17.80 29.47 -37.26
CA ASP A 517 18.20 28.26 -37.96
C ASP A 517 19.13 28.58 -39.15
N THR A 518 18.88 29.69 -39.88
CA THR A 518 19.83 30.17 -40.89
C THR A 518 21.15 30.68 -40.31
N ALA A 519 21.11 31.42 -39.20
CA ALA A 519 22.32 31.96 -38.57
C ALA A 519 23.18 30.86 -37.93
N MET A 520 22.57 29.94 -37.17
CA MET A 520 23.26 28.84 -36.48
C MET A 520 23.91 27.87 -37.47
N PHE A 521 23.25 27.57 -38.59
CA PHE A 521 23.80 26.70 -39.63
C PHE A 521 25.03 27.32 -40.31
N HIS A 522 24.93 28.59 -40.73
CA HIS A 522 26.00 29.24 -41.50
C HIS A 522 27.17 29.76 -40.66
N LEU A 523 26.95 30.18 -39.40
CA LEU A 523 27.99 30.75 -38.55
C LEU A 523 28.70 29.73 -37.66
N VAL A 524 27.98 28.71 -37.15
CA VAL A 524 28.50 27.84 -36.07
C VAL A 524 28.64 26.39 -36.52
N ILE A 525 27.58 25.79 -37.06
CA ILE A 525 27.55 24.34 -37.35
C ILE A 525 28.43 23.99 -38.55
N LYS A 526 28.36 24.78 -39.64
CA LYS A 526 29.10 24.52 -40.89
C LYS A 526 30.63 24.49 -40.71
N ASN A 527 31.17 25.27 -39.78
CA ASN A 527 32.62 25.48 -39.66
C ASN A 527 33.25 24.85 -38.42
N ARG A 528 32.48 24.39 -37.42
CA ARG A 528 33.01 23.95 -36.11
C ARG A 528 32.40 22.66 -35.54
N GLY A 529 31.39 22.06 -36.17
CA GLY A 529 30.71 20.86 -35.64
C GLY A 529 31.50 19.55 -35.81
N ARG A 530 31.82 18.86 -34.70
CA ARG A 530 32.16 17.42 -34.69
C ARG A 530 31.00 16.60 -34.14
N ILE A 531 30.82 15.38 -34.65
CA ILE A 531 29.74 14.48 -34.25
C ILE A 531 30.08 13.87 -32.86
N PRO A 532 29.26 14.09 -31.82
CA PRO A 532 29.51 13.51 -30.50
C PRO A 532 29.16 12.01 -30.49
N ALA A 533 29.99 11.21 -29.82
CA ALA A 533 29.81 9.77 -29.70
C ALA A 533 28.71 9.34 -28.71
N SER A 534 28.26 10.26 -27.84
CA SER A 534 27.16 10.07 -26.89
C SER A 534 26.42 11.39 -26.66
N ASP A 535 25.17 11.30 -26.20
CA ASP A 535 24.38 12.47 -25.84
C ASP A 535 25.14 13.31 -24.79
N SER A 536 25.22 14.62 -25.03
CA SER A 536 25.81 15.60 -24.11
C SER A 536 24.75 16.65 -23.77
N PHE A 537 24.96 17.46 -22.74
CA PHE A 537 24.06 18.58 -22.41
C PHE A 537 23.84 19.54 -23.61
N VAL A 538 24.76 19.56 -24.57
CA VAL A 538 24.76 20.47 -25.73
C VAL A 538 24.12 19.84 -26.98
N VAL A 539 24.18 18.51 -27.16
CA VAL A 539 23.66 17.81 -28.35
C VAL A 539 23.08 16.44 -27.97
N LYS A 540 21.84 16.17 -28.40
CA LYS A 540 21.12 14.89 -28.25
C LYS A 540 20.74 14.35 -29.63
N ARG A 541 20.91 13.04 -29.90
CA ARG A 541 20.56 12.43 -31.19
C ARG A 541 19.04 12.22 -31.32
N ILE A 542 18.45 12.71 -32.41
CA ILE A 542 16.98 12.80 -32.59
C ILE A 542 16.45 11.96 -33.77
N ALA A 543 17.30 11.42 -34.65
CA ALA A 543 16.87 10.60 -35.78
C ALA A 543 17.88 9.49 -36.17
N GLY A 544 17.32 8.36 -36.60
CA GLY A 544 17.98 7.12 -37.06
C GLY A 544 16.92 6.00 -37.22
N PRO A 545 17.20 4.94 -37.99
CA PRO A 545 16.23 3.84 -38.16
C PRO A 545 15.85 3.21 -36.80
N GLY A 546 14.53 3.07 -36.53
CA GLY A 546 13.99 2.42 -35.32
C GLY A 546 13.17 3.29 -34.35
N LEU A 547 12.67 4.47 -34.72
CA LEU A 547 12.07 5.44 -33.78
C LEU A 547 10.56 5.78 -33.93
N ALA A 548 9.78 5.10 -34.78
CA ALA A 548 8.32 5.34 -34.92
C ALA A 548 7.49 4.23 -34.24
N SER A 549 6.54 4.57 -33.36
CA SER A 549 5.88 3.63 -32.43
C SER A 549 4.54 3.02 -32.88
N ASP A 550 3.84 3.63 -33.86
CA ASP A 550 2.42 3.33 -34.11
C ASP A 550 2.19 2.74 -35.51
N TYR A 551 2.16 1.41 -35.59
CA TYR A 551 1.89 0.62 -36.80
C TYR A 551 1.36 -0.78 -36.44
N TYR A 552 0.67 -1.42 -37.38
CA TYR A 552 0.13 -2.79 -37.28
C TYR A 552 0.73 -3.74 -38.33
N TYR A 553 0.68 -5.05 -38.07
CA TYR A 553 1.15 -6.10 -38.96
C TYR A 553 -0.03 -6.91 -39.54
N GLN A 554 -0.12 -6.97 -40.87
CA GLN A 554 -1.09 -7.80 -41.57
C GLN A 554 -0.43 -9.14 -41.96
N ILE A 555 -0.92 -10.24 -41.40
CA ILE A 555 -0.50 -11.62 -41.78
C ILE A 555 -1.44 -12.20 -42.84
N ARG A 556 -1.04 -13.30 -43.48
CA ARG A 556 -1.92 -14.06 -44.40
C ARG A 556 -2.73 -15.13 -43.65
N PRO A 557 -3.94 -15.52 -44.13
CA PRO A 557 -4.76 -16.53 -43.47
C PRO A 557 -4.05 -17.89 -43.32
N GLU A 558 -3.17 -18.26 -44.24
CA GLU A 558 -2.42 -19.52 -44.18
C GLU A 558 -1.43 -19.53 -43.00
N GLN A 559 -0.83 -18.39 -42.68
CA GLN A 559 0.07 -18.24 -41.54
C GLN A 559 -0.69 -18.34 -40.22
N ALA A 560 -1.93 -17.81 -40.18
CA ALA A 560 -2.80 -17.93 -39.01
C ALA A 560 -3.23 -19.39 -38.78
N LEU A 561 -3.61 -20.11 -39.85
CA LEU A 561 -3.96 -21.53 -39.77
C LEU A 561 -2.77 -22.41 -39.39
N ALA A 562 -1.56 -22.09 -39.86
CA ALA A 562 -0.35 -22.81 -39.45
C ALA A 562 -0.03 -22.62 -37.96
N ALA A 563 -0.19 -21.39 -37.45
CA ALA A 563 -0.05 -21.12 -36.02
C ALA A 563 -1.16 -21.81 -35.20
N PHE A 564 -2.36 -21.92 -35.76
CA PHE A 564 -3.48 -22.65 -35.16
C PHE A 564 -3.19 -24.15 -35.09
N GLU A 565 -2.69 -24.78 -36.15
CA GLU A 565 -2.30 -26.20 -36.13
C GLU A 565 -1.22 -26.49 -35.08
N ALA A 566 -0.23 -25.59 -34.94
CA ALA A 566 0.77 -25.71 -33.87
C ALA A 566 0.17 -25.64 -32.45
N LYS A 567 -0.89 -24.86 -32.26
CA LYS A 567 -1.63 -24.79 -31.00
C LYS A 567 -2.47 -26.05 -30.76
N LEU A 568 -3.11 -26.60 -31.78
CA LEU A 568 -3.82 -27.89 -31.70
C LEU A 568 -2.87 -29.02 -31.28
N GLU A 569 -1.68 -29.06 -31.87
CA GLU A 569 -0.65 -30.04 -31.50
C GLU A 569 -0.21 -29.85 -30.05
N LEU A 570 -0.10 -28.61 -29.57
CA LEU A 570 0.27 -28.34 -28.17
C LEU A 570 -0.78 -28.87 -27.19
N ASP A 571 -2.06 -28.73 -27.50
CA ASP A 571 -3.17 -29.26 -26.70
C ASP A 571 -3.20 -30.80 -26.76
N GLU A 572 -2.92 -31.41 -27.91
CA GLU A 572 -2.72 -32.86 -28.02
C GLU A 572 -1.55 -33.35 -27.16
N LEU A 573 -0.41 -32.63 -27.17
CA LEU A 573 0.76 -32.96 -26.34
C LEU A 573 0.46 -32.86 -24.84
N LEU A 574 -0.42 -31.94 -24.43
CA LEU A 574 -0.87 -31.84 -23.04
C LEU A 574 -1.70 -33.05 -22.64
N ALA A 575 -2.64 -33.48 -23.48
CA ALA A 575 -3.44 -34.67 -23.24
C ALA A 575 -2.55 -35.94 -23.21
N PHE A 576 -1.61 -36.05 -24.15
CA PHE A 576 -0.62 -37.13 -24.19
C PHE A 576 0.29 -37.15 -22.96
N GLN A 577 0.71 -35.98 -22.44
CA GLN A 577 1.49 -35.89 -21.22
C GLN A 577 0.72 -36.50 -20.04
N GLN A 578 -0.53 -36.08 -19.84
CA GLN A 578 -1.35 -36.56 -18.71
C GLN A 578 -1.59 -38.06 -18.77
N GLU A 579 -1.92 -38.59 -19.96
CA GLU A 579 -2.11 -40.02 -20.16
C GLU A 579 -0.81 -40.81 -19.88
N THR A 580 0.32 -40.35 -20.44
CA THR A 580 1.60 -41.04 -20.31
C THR A 580 2.13 -40.98 -18.88
N GLU A 581 1.99 -39.85 -18.17
CA GLU A 581 2.34 -39.74 -16.74
C GLU A 581 1.50 -40.68 -15.89
N ARG A 582 0.20 -40.80 -16.19
CA ARG A 582 -0.66 -41.78 -15.54
C ARG A 582 -0.17 -43.20 -15.79
N LEU A 583 0.17 -43.56 -17.03
CA LEU A 583 0.70 -44.88 -17.37
C LEU A 583 2.04 -45.17 -16.68
N ILE A 584 2.96 -44.20 -16.62
CA ILE A 584 4.25 -44.34 -15.94
C ILE A 584 4.08 -44.52 -14.42
N THR A 585 3.11 -43.84 -13.82
CA THR A 585 2.85 -43.91 -12.36
C THR A 585 1.91 -45.05 -11.95
N GLN A 586 1.22 -45.68 -12.90
CA GLN A 586 0.28 -46.78 -12.64
C GLN A 586 0.92 -47.95 -11.86
N PRO A 587 2.11 -48.49 -12.24
CA PRO A 587 2.72 -49.60 -11.50
C PRO A 587 3.04 -49.25 -10.03
N GLN A 588 3.35 -47.99 -9.73
CA GLN A 588 3.57 -47.54 -8.35
C GLN A 588 2.28 -47.55 -7.55
N ARG A 589 1.18 -47.09 -8.17
CA ARG A 589 -0.15 -47.09 -7.57
C ARG A 589 -0.61 -48.53 -7.33
N ASP A 590 -0.48 -49.39 -8.33
CA ASP A 590 -0.83 -50.81 -8.24
C ASP A 590 0.00 -51.52 -7.15
N PHE A 591 1.30 -51.23 -7.05
CA PHE A 591 2.14 -51.76 -5.99
C PHE A 591 1.73 -51.25 -4.60
N SER A 592 1.42 -49.95 -4.47
CA SER A 592 0.95 -49.37 -3.22
C SER A 592 -0.40 -49.95 -2.78
N GLN A 593 -1.32 -50.13 -3.74
CA GLN A 593 -2.62 -50.76 -3.52
C GLN A 593 -2.48 -52.25 -3.18
N PHE A 594 -1.57 -52.97 -3.83
CA PHE A 594 -1.27 -54.36 -3.47
C PHE A 594 -0.75 -54.48 -2.03
N VAL A 595 0.18 -53.60 -1.62
CA VAL A 595 0.71 -53.60 -0.24
C VAL A 595 -0.39 -53.24 0.76
N GLU A 596 -1.24 -52.27 0.46
CA GLU A 596 -2.38 -51.91 1.29
C GLU A 596 -3.41 -53.04 1.38
N ALA A 597 -3.73 -53.71 0.27
CA ALA A 597 -4.68 -54.82 0.23
C ALA A 597 -4.15 -56.07 0.96
N CYS A 598 -2.85 -56.37 0.87
CA CYS A 598 -2.25 -57.55 1.50
C CYS A 598 -1.84 -57.32 2.96
N PHE A 599 -1.39 -56.12 3.32
CA PHE A 599 -0.76 -55.82 4.62
C PHE A 599 -1.46 -54.73 5.45
N GLY A 600 -2.42 -54.00 4.87
CA GLY A 600 -3.25 -53.01 5.55
C GLY A 600 -4.00 -53.56 6.78
N PRO A 601 -4.57 -54.79 6.76
CA PRO A 601 -5.20 -55.40 7.93
C PRO A 601 -4.24 -55.61 9.13
N PHE A 602 -2.93 -55.61 8.88
CA PHE A 602 -1.89 -55.81 9.90
C PHE A 602 -1.21 -54.50 10.33
N ALA A 603 -1.75 -53.34 9.95
CA ALA A 603 -1.17 -52.02 10.19
C ALA A 603 0.28 -51.86 9.67
N ALA A 604 0.71 -52.73 8.75
CA ALA A 604 2.02 -52.67 8.12
C ALA A 604 1.93 -51.79 6.86
N GLY A 605 2.60 -50.65 6.91
CA GLY A 605 2.62 -49.68 5.82
C GLY A 605 3.72 -49.96 4.78
N LEU A 606 3.57 -49.34 3.61
CA LEU A 606 4.57 -49.35 2.56
C LEU A 606 5.91 -48.77 3.04
N ALA A 607 6.94 -49.62 3.11
CA ALA A 607 8.30 -49.21 3.46
C ALA A 607 8.98 -48.50 2.27
N LYS A 608 8.78 -47.18 2.15
CA LYS A 608 9.34 -46.32 1.08
C LYS A 608 10.88 -46.31 1.00
N ILE A 609 11.57 -46.89 1.99
CA ILE A 609 13.03 -46.83 2.14
C ILE A 609 13.72 -48.10 1.60
N LYS A 610 13.00 -49.23 1.45
CA LYS A 610 13.54 -50.51 0.98
C LYS A 610 13.51 -50.66 -0.54
N ASP A 611 14.41 -51.49 -1.05
CA ASP A 611 14.85 -51.48 -2.46
C ASP A 611 13.80 -51.73 -3.56
N PRO A 612 12.71 -52.53 -3.40
CA PRO A 612 11.78 -52.76 -4.52
C PRO A 612 10.98 -51.52 -4.91
N TYR A 613 10.35 -50.87 -3.92
CA TYR A 613 9.55 -49.66 -4.15
C TYR A 613 10.44 -48.47 -4.54
N LYS A 614 11.59 -48.33 -3.88
CA LYS A 614 12.54 -47.24 -4.16
C LYS A 614 13.13 -47.34 -5.57
N SER A 615 13.37 -48.55 -6.08
CA SER A 615 13.82 -48.76 -7.46
C SER A 615 12.74 -48.37 -8.47
N LEU A 616 11.49 -48.80 -8.24
CA LEU A 616 10.33 -48.43 -9.06
C LEU A 616 10.05 -46.91 -9.01
N GLU A 617 10.24 -46.30 -7.84
CA GLU A 617 10.11 -44.86 -7.65
C GLU A 617 11.18 -44.10 -8.44
N LYS A 618 12.40 -44.62 -8.49
CA LYS A 618 13.49 -44.04 -9.26
C LYS A 618 13.23 -44.19 -10.77
N GLU A 619 12.85 -45.37 -11.23
CA GLU A 619 12.59 -45.64 -12.65
C GLU A 619 11.47 -44.79 -13.22
N ALA A 620 10.34 -44.67 -12.51
CA ALA A 620 9.26 -43.79 -12.96
C ALA A 620 9.67 -42.31 -12.97
N ARG A 621 10.49 -41.86 -12.00
CA ARG A 621 11.03 -40.50 -11.99
C ARG A 621 11.94 -40.25 -13.19
N ASP A 622 12.80 -41.21 -13.52
CA ASP A 622 13.68 -41.13 -14.68
C ASP A 622 12.86 -41.08 -15.99
N LEU A 623 11.80 -41.89 -16.11
CA LEU A 623 10.89 -41.89 -17.26
C LEU A 623 10.08 -40.59 -17.38
N ILE A 624 9.57 -40.04 -16.27
CA ILE A 624 8.90 -38.74 -16.26
C ILE A 624 9.86 -37.64 -16.69
N ALA A 625 11.12 -37.67 -16.22
CA ALA A 625 12.12 -36.69 -16.62
C ALA A 625 12.41 -36.74 -18.13
N VAL A 626 12.54 -37.94 -18.72
CA VAL A 626 12.72 -38.11 -20.17
C VAL A 626 11.49 -37.66 -20.95
N LEU A 627 10.29 -37.95 -20.45
CA LEU A 627 9.03 -37.49 -21.05
C LEU A 627 8.99 -35.95 -21.08
N HIS A 628 9.25 -35.30 -19.95
CA HIS A 628 9.30 -33.84 -19.86
C HIS A 628 10.35 -33.25 -20.78
N GLU A 629 11.56 -33.83 -20.86
CA GLU A 629 12.60 -33.32 -21.76
C GLU A 629 12.15 -33.34 -23.23
N LYS A 630 11.55 -34.46 -23.68
CA LYS A 630 11.06 -34.60 -25.06
C LYS A 630 9.89 -33.67 -25.36
N LEU A 631 8.94 -33.56 -24.42
CA LEU A 631 7.79 -32.66 -24.55
C LEU A 631 8.21 -31.20 -24.57
N GLU A 632 9.09 -30.78 -23.66
CA GLU A 632 9.59 -29.40 -23.62
C GLU A 632 10.40 -29.06 -24.87
N ARG A 633 11.17 -30.01 -25.42
CA ARG A 633 11.85 -29.83 -26.71
C ARG A 633 10.85 -29.59 -27.84
N ARG A 634 9.75 -30.36 -27.90
CA ARG A 634 8.70 -30.17 -28.91
C ARG A 634 7.91 -28.88 -28.70
N ARG A 635 7.53 -28.55 -27.46
CA ARG A 635 6.86 -27.27 -27.11
C ARG A 635 7.67 -26.07 -27.53
N LYS A 636 8.98 -26.06 -27.31
CA LYS A 636 9.88 -24.99 -27.77
C LYS A 636 9.86 -24.82 -29.29
N ASN A 637 9.72 -25.91 -30.04
CA ASN A 637 9.63 -25.84 -31.51
C ASN A 637 8.27 -25.34 -32.01
N LEU A 638 7.19 -25.52 -31.23
CA LEU A 638 5.82 -25.11 -31.59
C LEU A 638 5.47 -23.68 -31.13
N GLN A 639 6.28 -23.07 -30.27
CA GLN A 639 6.05 -21.70 -29.83
C GLN A 639 6.38 -20.69 -30.95
N THR A 640 5.49 -19.71 -31.12
CA THR A 640 5.64 -18.65 -32.13
C THR A 640 6.78 -17.66 -31.85
N GLY A 641 7.29 -17.61 -30.62
CA GLY A 641 8.39 -16.71 -30.21
C GLY A 641 8.03 -15.21 -30.23
N LEU A 642 6.77 -14.85 -30.50
CA LEU A 642 6.31 -13.47 -30.60
C LEU A 642 6.13 -12.84 -29.21
N GLY A 643 6.70 -11.65 -28.99
CA GLY A 643 6.49 -10.87 -27.76
C GLY A 643 5.09 -10.23 -27.69
N VAL A 644 4.59 -9.98 -26.47
CA VAL A 644 3.22 -9.50 -26.20
C VAL A 644 2.84 -8.26 -27.03
N ALA A 645 3.76 -7.30 -27.15
CA ALA A 645 3.54 -6.06 -27.92
C ALA A 645 3.44 -6.25 -29.44
N VAL A 646 4.03 -7.33 -29.97
CA VAL A 646 3.91 -7.66 -31.40
C VAL A 646 2.61 -8.41 -31.63
N ARG A 647 2.23 -9.30 -30.71
CA ARG A 647 1.00 -10.09 -30.83
C ARG A 647 -0.27 -9.24 -30.85
N SER A 648 -0.33 -8.17 -30.05
CA SER A 648 -1.45 -7.21 -30.07
C SER A 648 -1.50 -6.34 -31.34
N LYS A 649 -0.42 -6.32 -32.12
CA LYS A 649 -0.33 -5.56 -33.37
C LYS A 649 -0.61 -6.39 -34.62
N ILE A 650 -0.75 -7.72 -34.49
CA ILE A 650 -1.05 -8.62 -35.62
C ILE A 650 -2.56 -8.65 -35.83
N LYS A 651 -3.00 -8.42 -37.07
CA LYS A 651 -4.42 -8.42 -37.44
C LYS A 651 -4.66 -9.02 -38.82
N LEU A 652 -5.91 -9.40 -39.09
CA LEU A 652 -6.43 -9.87 -40.38
C LEU A 652 -7.51 -8.92 -40.91
N THR A 653 -7.85 -9.06 -42.20
CA THR A 653 -9.02 -8.40 -42.76
C THR A 653 -10.30 -9.07 -42.26
N THR A 654 -11.44 -8.36 -42.35
CA THR A 654 -12.76 -8.89 -41.99
C THR A 654 -13.09 -10.22 -42.69
N PHE A 655 -12.73 -10.33 -43.97
CA PHE A 655 -12.97 -11.51 -44.77
C PHE A 655 -12.04 -12.67 -44.34
N ASP A 656 -10.73 -12.42 -44.26
CA ASP A 656 -9.75 -13.44 -43.92
C ASP A 656 -9.97 -13.98 -42.50
N LEU A 657 -10.35 -13.12 -41.55
CA LEU A 657 -10.65 -13.52 -40.17
C LEU A 657 -11.82 -14.51 -40.09
N LYS A 658 -12.89 -14.29 -40.86
CA LYS A 658 -14.04 -15.20 -40.90
C LYS A 658 -13.66 -16.57 -41.47
N VAL A 659 -12.87 -16.58 -42.55
CA VAL A 659 -12.36 -17.82 -43.17
C VAL A 659 -11.52 -18.61 -42.17
N VAL A 660 -10.62 -17.94 -41.46
CA VAL A 660 -9.69 -18.55 -40.50
C VAL A 660 -10.39 -19.11 -39.26
N ILE A 661 -11.44 -18.43 -38.75
CA ILE A 661 -12.27 -18.94 -37.64
C ILE A 661 -13.07 -20.17 -38.07
N GLN A 662 -13.71 -20.12 -39.25
CA GLN A 662 -14.49 -21.25 -39.77
C GLN A 662 -13.62 -22.49 -40.01
N GLN A 663 -12.47 -22.32 -40.65
CA GLN A 663 -11.54 -23.43 -40.87
C GLN A 663 -10.93 -23.94 -39.56
N GLY A 664 -10.62 -23.05 -38.60
CA GLY A 664 -10.19 -23.43 -37.26
C GLY A 664 -11.23 -24.30 -36.53
N ALA A 665 -12.52 -23.95 -36.63
CA ALA A 665 -13.61 -24.74 -36.05
C ALA A 665 -13.69 -26.15 -36.65
N LEU A 666 -13.55 -26.30 -37.98
CA LEU A 666 -13.54 -27.61 -38.65
C LEU A 666 -12.32 -28.46 -38.25
N MET A 667 -11.16 -27.83 -38.08
CA MET A 667 -9.96 -28.53 -37.59
C MET A 667 -10.16 -29.04 -36.16
N LEU A 668 -10.79 -28.23 -35.30
CA LEU A 668 -11.13 -28.60 -33.92
C LEU A 668 -12.10 -29.77 -33.88
N GLU A 669 -13.22 -29.67 -34.60
CA GLU A 669 -14.25 -30.70 -34.66
C GLU A 669 -13.70 -32.06 -35.08
N ARG A 670 -12.72 -32.08 -36.00
CA ARG A 670 -12.08 -33.32 -36.46
C ARG A 670 -11.05 -33.88 -35.48
N LEU A 671 -10.28 -33.02 -34.82
CA LEU A 671 -9.11 -33.44 -34.02
C LEU A 671 -9.46 -33.72 -32.56
N TYR A 672 -10.28 -32.88 -31.93
CA TYR A 672 -10.56 -32.92 -30.48
C TYR A 672 -11.21 -34.21 -30.01
N PRO A 673 -12.29 -34.71 -30.65
CA PRO A 673 -12.93 -35.94 -30.21
C PRO A 673 -11.99 -37.15 -30.24
N LEU A 674 -11.15 -37.23 -31.27
CA LEU A 674 -10.29 -38.40 -31.52
C LEU A 674 -8.97 -38.38 -30.74
N HIS A 675 -8.37 -37.20 -30.54
CA HIS A 675 -6.98 -37.10 -30.05
C HIS A 675 -6.87 -36.46 -28.66
N VAL A 676 -7.84 -35.63 -28.27
CA VAL A 676 -7.80 -34.86 -27.02
C VAL A 676 -8.79 -35.46 -26.02
N PHE A 677 -10.09 -35.52 -26.35
CA PHE A 677 -11.11 -36.09 -25.46
C PHE A 677 -10.90 -37.59 -25.18
N ALA A 678 -10.41 -38.35 -26.16
CA ALA A 678 -10.07 -39.76 -25.97
C ALA A 678 -8.98 -40.00 -24.90
N ARG A 679 -8.12 -39.01 -24.62
CA ARG A 679 -6.99 -39.10 -23.69
C ARG A 679 -7.21 -38.35 -22.38
N LEU A 680 -8.23 -37.49 -22.31
CA LEU A 680 -8.56 -36.70 -21.13
C LEU A 680 -9.32 -37.52 -20.07
N PRO A 681 -8.95 -37.43 -18.79
CA PRO A 681 -9.72 -38.03 -17.71
C PRO A 681 -10.87 -37.10 -17.29
N GLY A 682 -12.07 -37.28 -17.84
CA GLY A 682 -13.27 -36.49 -17.46
C GLY A 682 -14.44 -36.67 -18.43
N ASN A 683 -15.61 -36.13 -18.09
CA ASN A 683 -16.74 -36.08 -19.02
C ASN A 683 -16.56 -34.89 -19.99
N GLU A 684 -16.99 -35.02 -21.25
CA GLU A 684 -16.85 -33.94 -22.24
C GLU A 684 -17.57 -32.65 -21.81
N GLU A 685 -18.69 -32.80 -21.10
CA GLU A 685 -19.50 -31.70 -20.57
C GLU A 685 -18.70 -30.79 -19.60
N ASP A 686 -17.83 -31.38 -18.78
CA ASP A 686 -16.99 -30.65 -17.82
C ASP A 686 -15.97 -29.73 -18.54
N PHE A 687 -15.50 -30.15 -19.72
CA PHE A 687 -14.56 -29.37 -20.53
C PHE A 687 -15.22 -28.11 -21.09
N TRP A 688 -16.41 -28.26 -21.68
CA TRP A 688 -17.16 -27.13 -22.24
C TRP A 688 -17.59 -26.14 -21.13
N GLU A 689 -18.02 -26.64 -19.97
CA GLU A 689 -18.37 -25.81 -18.81
C GLU A 689 -17.16 -25.01 -18.29
N THR A 690 -15.98 -25.64 -18.19
CA THR A 690 -14.74 -24.95 -17.76
C THR A 690 -14.33 -23.82 -18.72
N LYS A 691 -14.74 -23.89 -20.00
CA LYS A 691 -14.46 -22.88 -21.02
C LYS A 691 -15.57 -21.84 -21.18
N GLY A 692 -16.69 -21.98 -20.46
CA GLY A 692 -17.85 -21.10 -20.57
C GLY A 692 -18.53 -21.16 -21.94
N LEU A 693 -18.40 -22.28 -22.64
CA LEU A 693 -18.95 -22.49 -23.98
C LEU A 693 -20.07 -23.55 -23.95
N GLY A 694 -20.98 -23.48 -24.91
CA GLY A 694 -21.95 -24.56 -25.13
C GLY A 694 -21.27 -25.84 -25.63
N VAL A 695 -21.88 -27.00 -25.36
CA VAL A 695 -21.39 -28.28 -25.90
C VAL A 695 -21.37 -28.22 -27.44
N ALA A 696 -20.23 -28.58 -28.03
CA ALA A 696 -19.96 -28.54 -29.48
C ALA A 696 -19.90 -27.12 -30.11
N ASP A 697 -19.68 -26.05 -29.32
CA ASP A 697 -19.40 -24.71 -29.86
C ASP A 697 -17.95 -24.56 -30.35
N TRP A 698 -17.66 -25.17 -31.49
CA TRP A 698 -16.32 -25.19 -32.09
C TRP A 698 -15.85 -23.82 -32.59
N ALA A 699 -16.76 -22.94 -33.00
CA ALA A 699 -16.44 -21.59 -33.46
C ALA A 699 -16.03 -20.68 -32.29
N GLY A 700 -16.76 -20.74 -31.17
CA GLY A 700 -16.38 -20.06 -29.92
C GLY A 700 -15.03 -20.53 -29.40
N LEU A 701 -14.77 -21.85 -29.46
CA LEU A 701 -13.48 -22.42 -29.06
C LEU A 701 -12.33 -21.97 -29.98
N ALA A 702 -12.55 -21.92 -31.30
CA ALA A 702 -11.56 -21.40 -32.25
C ALA A 702 -11.22 -19.93 -31.97
N GLY A 703 -12.21 -19.09 -31.66
CA GLY A 703 -12.00 -17.69 -31.29
C GLY A 703 -11.15 -17.53 -30.03
N LEU A 704 -11.44 -18.31 -28.98
CA LEU A 704 -10.63 -18.32 -27.76
C LEU A 704 -9.18 -18.76 -28.01
N MET A 705 -8.97 -19.74 -28.90
CA MET A 705 -7.62 -20.19 -29.27
C MET A 705 -6.83 -19.15 -30.04
N TYR A 706 -7.45 -18.45 -31.00
CA TYR A 706 -6.78 -17.34 -31.70
C TYR A 706 -6.42 -16.20 -30.76
N ALA A 707 -7.25 -15.93 -29.75
CA ALA A 707 -6.95 -14.93 -28.72
C ALA A 707 -5.73 -15.33 -27.86
N ASP A 708 -5.52 -16.62 -27.58
CA ASP A 708 -4.35 -17.13 -26.86
C ASP A 708 -3.07 -17.10 -27.72
N ILE A 709 -3.18 -17.47 -29.01
CA ILE A 709 -2.04 -17.47 -29.95
C ILE A 709 -1.51 -16.05 -30.19
N PHE A 710 -2.42 -15.11 -30.46
CA PHE A 710 -2.08 -13.71 -30.74
C PHE A 710 -2.51 -12.83 -29.56
N SER A 711 -3.75 -12.35 -29.56
CA SER A 711 -4.31 -11.53 -28.49
C SER A 711 -5.82 -11.38 -28.70
N LEU A 712 -6.55 -10.86 -27.71
CA LEU A 712 -7.97 -10.50 -27.89
C LEU A 712 -8.17 -9.50 -29.05
N ASP A 713 -7.22 -8.58 -29.26
CA ASP A 713 -7.26 -7.57 -30.33
C ASP A 713 -7.18 -8.18 -31.74
N PHE A 714 -6.75 -9.45 -31.86
CA PHE A 714 -6.72 -10.18 -33.14
C PHE A 714 -8.13 -10.44 -33.70
N LEU A 715 -9.12 -10.58 -32.81
CA LEU A 715 -10.52 -10.75 -33.19
C LEU A 715 -11.15 -9.44 -33.70
N GLN A 716 -10.45 -8.31 -33.56
CA GLN A 716 -10.82 -7.05 -34.17
C GLN A 716 -10.19 -6.93 -35.58
N PRO A 717 -11.00 -6.82 -36.64
CA PRO A 717 -10.47 -6.66 -37.99
C PRO A 717 -9.71 -5.34 -38.17
N LEU A 718 -8.83 -5.31 -39.18
CA LEU A 718 -8.16 -4.07 -39.64
C LEU A 718 -9.16 -3.09 -40.27
N ASP A 719 -9.07 -1.82 -39.88
CA ASP A 719 -9.77 -0.72 -40.53
C ASP A 719 -8.95 -0.16 -41.70
N ASP A 720 -9.61 0.41 -42.71
CA ASP A 720 -8.94 0.94 -43.91
C ASP A 720 -8.03 2.17 -43.63
N SER A 721 -8.18 2.80 -42.45
CA SER A 721 -7.38 3.95 -42.01
C SER A 721 -6.07 3.60 -41.30
N ASP A 722 -5.81 2.32 -41.01
CA ASP A 722 -4.67 1.89 -40.18
C ASP A 722 -3.33 1.84 -40.96
N THR A 723 -2.24 2.27 -40.32
CA THR A 723 -0.87 2.12 -40.84
C THR A 723 -0.43 0.65 -40.73
N LYS A 724 -0.45 -0.07 -41.86
CA LYS A 724 -0.17 -1.51 -41.89
C LYS A 724 1.09 -1.90 -42.67
N PHE A 725 1.83 -2.87 -42.12
CA PHE A 725 2.91 -3.59 -42.79
C PHE A 725 2.46 -5.02 -43.09
N ARG A 726 2.50 -5.42 -44.37
CA ARG A 726 2.19 -6.79 -44.78
C ARG A 726 3.38 -7.70 -44.50
N LEU A 727 3.13 -8.77 -43.76
CA LEU A 727 4.10 -9.82 -43.49
C LEU A 727 3.94 -10.92 -44.55
N GLU A 728 4.95 -11.10 -45.38
CA GLU A 728 4.98 -12.18 -46.35
C GLU A 728 5.72 -13.39 -45.76
N PRO A 729 5.24 -14.62 -46.03
CA PRO A 729 5.95 -15.83 -45.61
C PRO A 729 7.31 -15.92 -46.30
N HIS A 730 8.28 -16.51 -45.60
CA HIS A 730 9.60 -16.76 -46.19
C HIS A 730 9.45 -17.73 -47.38
N PRO A 731 10.04 -17.45 -48.56
CA PRO A 731 9.94 -18.31 -49.75
C PRO A 731 10.34 -19.79 -49.60
N GLY A 732 10.99 -20.18 -48.50
CA GLY A 732 11.32 -21.57 -48.21
C GLY A 732 10.26 -22.36 -47.42
N VAL A 733 9.14 -21.74 -47.05
CA VAL A 733 8.07 -22.38 -46.26
C VAL A 733 6.92 -22.80 -47.19
N ASP A 734 6.61 -24.10 -47.21
CA ASP A 734 5.49 -24.63 -47.96
C ASP A 734 4.18 -24.44 -47.18
N LEU A 735 3.28 -23.61 -47.72
CA LEU A 735 1.94 -23.35 -47.19
C LEU A 735 0.83 -23.88 -48.10
N SER A 736 1.18 -24.69 -49.11
CA SER A 736 0.25 -25.21 -50.14
C SER A 736 -1.01 -25.88 -49.55
N ARG A 737 -0.83 -26.67 -48.49
CA ARG A 737 -1.93 -27.32 -47.76
C ARG A 737 -2.95 -26.32 -47.19
N TYR A 738 -2.48 -25.22 -46.61
CA TYR A 738 -3.36 -24.21 -46.01
C TYR A 738 -4.00 -23.32 -47.08
N THR A 739 -3.29 -23.04 -48.17
CA THR A 739 -3.90 -22.35 -49.33
C THR A 739 -5.05 -23.17 -49.91
N ASP A 740 -4.90 -24.49 -50.03
CA ASP A 740 -5.98 -25.35 -50.52
C ASP A 740 -7.18 -25.35 -49.57
N MET A 741 -6.94 -25.37 -48.25
CA MET A 741 -7.99 -25.25 -47.23
C MET A 741 -8.74 -23.91 -47.33
N VAL A 742 -8.02 -22.80 -47.43
CA VAL A 742 -8.59 -21.45 -47.59
C VAL A 742 -9.42 -21.38 -48.87
N HIS A 743 -8.90 -21.88 -50.00
CA HIS A 743 -9.60 -21.89 -51.29
C HIS A 743 -10.84 -22.80 -51.33
N SER A 744 -10.84 -23.89 -50.54
CA SER A 744 -12.01 -24.78 -50.41
C SER A 744 -13.15 -24.21 -49.56
N THR A 745 -12.96 -23.04 -48.95
CA THR A 745 -13.96 -22.43 -48.04
C THR A 745 -14.97 -21.62 -48.83
N GLU A 746 -16.13 -22.21 -49.15
CA GLU A 746 -17.28 -21.46 -49.66
C GLU A 746 -17.99 -20.75 -48.49
N LEU A 747 -17.70 -19.46 -48.27
CA LEU A 747 -18.60 -18.61 -47.49
C LEU A 747 -19.87 -18.38 -48.32
N GLY A 748 -20.95 -19.11 -48.00
CA GLY A 748 -22.27 -18.86 -48.56
C GLY A 748 -22.61 -17.37 -48.45
N GLY A 749 -22.82 -16.72 -49.60
CA GLY A 749 -22.91 -15.27 -49.69
C GLY A 749 -23.99 -14.68 -48.77
N ILE A 750 -23.68 -13.55 -48.12
CA ILE A 750 -24.55 -12.59 -47.41
C ILE A 750 -25.49 -13.14 -46.30
N ASN A 751 -25.80 -14.44 -46.27
CA ASN A 751 -26.71 -15.12 -45.36
C ASN A 751 -26.10 -16.42 -44.77
N GLY A 752 -24.78 -16.54 -44.70
CA GLY A 752 -24.14 -17.58 -43.90
C GLY A 752 -24.55 -17.42 -42.42
N PRO A 753 -24.71 -18.52 -41.65
CA PRO A 753 -25.05 -18.42 -40.23
C PRO A 753 -24.03 -17.50 -39.56
N ASP A 754 -24.52 -16.54 -38.79
CA ASP A 754 -23.68 -15.60 -38.06
C ASP A 754 -22.90 -16.41 -37.01
N LEU A 755 -21.73 -16.93 -37.41
CA LEU A 755 -20.82 -17.77 -36.61
C LEU A 755 -20.28 -17.02 -35.37
N LEU A 756 -20.64 -15.75 -35.23
CA LEU A 756 -20.37 -14.86 -34.10
C LEU A 756 -21.59 -14.71 -33.16
N GLY A 757 -22.58 -15.61 -33.24
CA GLY A 757 -23.82 -15.56 -32.47
C GLY A 757 -23.65 -15.49 -30.94
N ALA A 758 -24.70 -14.99 -30.28
CA ALA A 758 -24.96 -14.92 -28.83
C ALA A 758 -24.00 -14.13 -27.91
N VAL A 759 -23.00 -13.41 -28.42
CA VAL A 759 -22.24 -12.44 -27.59
C VAL A 759 -23.03 -11.12 -27.39
N TYR A 760 -24.21 -10.95 -28.02
CA TYR A 760 -24.85 -9.63 -28.16
C TYR A 760 -26.39 -9.52 -27.93
N ALA A 761 -27.08 -10.43 -27.22
CA ALA A 761 -28.54 -10.30 -27.01
C ALA A 761 -28.99 -10.20 -25.52
N PRO A 762 -29.67 -9.11 -25.08
CA PRO A 762 -30.11 -8.93 -23.69
C PRO A 762 -31.42 -9.69 -23.37
N ARG A 763 -31.45 -10.44 -22.25
CA ARG A 763 -32.65 -11.15 -21.74
C ARG A 763 -33.38 -10.33 -20.66
N GLY A 764 -34.67 -10.05 -20.88
CA GLY A 764 -35.80 -9.92 -19.91
C GLY A 764 -35.73 -9.04 -18.64
N ASN A 765 -36.78 -8.24 -18.40
CA ASN A 765 -36.97 -7.21 -17.35
C ASN A 765 -37.03 -7.63 -15.85
N ILE A 766 -36.90 -8.91 -15.46
CA ILE A 766 -36.95 -9.31 -14.03
C ILE A 766 -35.54 -9.60 -13.53
N GLN A 767 -35.04 -8.77 -12.60
CA GLN A 767 -33.67 -8.88 -12.08
C GLN A 767 -33.65 -9.73 -10.81
N VAL A 768 -33.34 -11.01 -10.95
CA VAL A 768 -33.09 -11.88 -9.78
C VAL A 768 -31.60 -12.00 -9.56
N HIS A 769 -31.14 -11.56 -8.40
CA HIS A 769 -29.73 -11.62 -8.03
C HIS A 769 -29.34 -13.03 -7.57
N SER A 770 -28.13 -13.46 -7.94
CA SER A 770 -27.52 -14.67 -7.36
C SER A 770 -27.34 -14.48 -5.85
N PRO A 771 -27.69 -15.46 -5.01
CA PRO A 771 -27.50 -15.34 -3.56
C PRO A 771 -26.00 -15.24 -3.23
N TYR A 772 -25.66 -14.28 -2.39
CA TYR A 772 -24.28 -14.06 -1.96
C TYR A 772 -24.23 -13.68 -0.48
N LEU A 773 -23.32 -14.32 0.25
CA LEU A 773 -23.01 -14.01 1.64
C LEU A 773 -21.51 -13.73 1.73
N GLU A 774 -21.15 -12.53 2.15
CA GLU A 774 -19.74 -12.19 2.33
C GLU A 774 -19.09 -13.05 3.42
N VAL A 775 -17.89 -13.54 3.17
CA VAL A 775 -17.08 -14.29 4.16
C VAL A 775 -16.79 -13.45 5.41
N SER A 776 -16.76 -12.12 5.26
CA SER A 776 -16.62 -11.16 6.37
C SER A 776 -17.75 -11.27 7.40
N ALA A 777 -18.94 -11.73 7.03
CA ALA A 777 -20.09 -11.86 7.93
C ALA A 777 -19.81 -12.80 9.11
N PHE A 778 -18.93 -13.78 8.94
CA PHE A 778 -18.51 -14.73 9.97
C PHE A 778 -17.46 -14.18 10.94
N ASN A 779 -16.81 -13.05 10.60
CA ASN A 779 -15.73 -12.48 11.38
C ASN A 779 -16.19 -11.20 12.11
N PRO A 780 -16.28 -11.20 13.45
CA PRO A 780 -16.74 -10.02 14.20
C PRO A 780 -15.75 -8.84 14.12
N ARG A 781 -14.51 -9.05 13.66
CA ARG A 781 -13.50 -8.00 13.43
C ARG A 781 -13.51 -7.45 12.01
N ALA A 782 -14.32 -8.01 11.10
CA ALA A 782 -14.34 -7.55 9.73
C ALA A 782 -14.91 -6.13 9.66
N LYS A 783 -14.13 -5.19 9.10
CA LYS A 783 -14.64 -3.87 8.75
C LYS A 783 -15.32 -3.99 7.39
N GLN A 784 -16.64 -4.09 7.35
CA GLN A 784 -17.35 -3.95 6.10
C GLN A 784 -17.12 -2.53 5.56
N ALA A 785 -16.60 -2.44 4.34
CA ALA A 785 -16.60 -1.17 3.62
C ALA A 785 -18.07 -0.79 3.45
N SER A 786 -18.51 0.28 4.11
CA SER A 786 -19.86 0.81 3.99
C SER A 786 -20.26 0.91 2.51
N ASN A 787 -21.20 0.07 2.05
CA ASN A 787 -21.70 0.03 0.68
C ASN A 787 -22.53 1.28 0.28
N SER A 788 -22.49 2.37 1.07
CA SER A 788 -23.17 3.64 0.77
C SER A 788 -22.40 4.57 -0.17
N LYS A 789 -21.30 4.14 -0.80
CA LYS A 789 -20.51 4.93 -1.76
C LYS A 789 -20.34 4.28 -3.13
N LYS A 790 -21.42 3.73 -3.70
CA LYS A 790 -21.53 3.48 -5.15
C LYS A 790 -22.45 4.51 -5.80
N SER A 791 -22.10 5.79 -5.66
CA SER A 791 -22.33 6.81 -6.68
C SER A 791 -21.29 7.92 -6.45
N ASP A 792 -20.76 8.44 -7.54
CA ASP A 792 -19.70 9.45 -7.63
C ASP A 792 -18.26 9.01 -7.31
N LYS A 793 -17.53 8.62 -8.37
CA LYS A 793 -16.08 8.86 -8.44
C LYS A 793 -15.60 9.17 -9.85
N ARG A 794 -15.35 10.46 -10.09
CA ARG A 794 -14.33 10.96 -11.02
C ARG A 794 -13.07 11.29 -10.19
N CYS A 795 -11.93 10.79 -10.68
CA CYS A 795 -10.52 11.14 -10.42
C CYS A 795 -10.10 11.55 -8.99
N ASP A 796 -9.19 10.76 -8.40
CA ASP A 796 -7.82 11.22 -8.14
C ASP A 796 -6.96 10.04 -7.64
N THR A 797 -5.90 9.75 -8.38
CA THR A 797 -4.79 8.88 -8.02
C THR A 797 -3.80 9.64 -7.15
N ASN A 798 -3.43 9.11 -5.98
CA ASN A 798 -2.08 9.21 -5.42
C ASN A 798 -1.90 8.36 -4.13
N GLY A 799 -0.85 7.53 -4.15
CA GLY A 799 0.06 7.29 -3.02
C GLY A 799 -0.41 6.40 -1.87
N LEU A 800 -0.22 5.08 -2.01
CA LEU A 800 -0.31 4.11 -0.91
C LEU A 800 1.07 3.94 -0.25
N LEU A 801 1.29 4.54 0.92
CA LEU A 801 2.22 4.07 1.97
C LEU A 801 1.88 4.79 3.28
N THR A 802 1.41 4.07 4.31
CA THR A 802 1.91 4.11 5.70
C THR A 802 0.94 3.46 6.71
N SER A 803 1.44 2.41 7.36
CA SER A 803 1.43 2.13 8.81
C SER A 803 0.21 2.55 9.65
N THR A 804 -0.47 1.52 10.16
CA THR A 804 -1.45 1.54 11.26
C THR A 804 -0.89 2.13 12.56
N LYS A 805 -1.18 3.40 12.83
CA LYS A 805 -1.34 3.93 14.19
C LYS A 805 -2.83 4.04 14.49
N VAL A 806 -3.29 3.31 15.49
CA VAL A 806 -4.61 3.51 16.13
C VAL A 806 -4.57 4.86 16.81
N ARG A 807 -4.95 5.91 16.07
CA ARG A 807 -5.21 7.23 16.62
C ARG A 807 -6.63 7.20 17.17
N ARG A 808 -6.79 7.46 18.48
CA ARG A 808 -8.09 7.73 19.08
C ARG A 808 -8.83 8.74 18.21
N ARG A 809 -9.94 8.32 17.63
CA ARG A 809 -10.95 9.25 17.13
C ARG A 809 -11.54 9.92 18.36
N ALA A 810 -10.99 11.09 18.70
CA ALA A 810 -11.86 12.18 19.10
C ALA A 810 -12.92 12.29 18.00
N VAL A 811 -14.19 12.41 18.40
CA VAL A 811 -15.32 12.66 17.50
C VAL A 811 -15.04 13.96 16.73
N SER A 812 -14.32 13.82 15.63
CA SER A 812 -14.18 14.83 14.60
C SER A 812 -15.44 14.71 13.78
N ALA A 813 -16.30 15.70 13.91
CA ALA A 813 -17.43 15.90 13.02
C ALA A 813 -16.97 15.68 11.57
N ASN A 814 -17.80 14.97 10.82
CA ASN A 814 -17.63 14.55 9.43
C ASN A 814 -16.74 15.50 8.60
N GLY A 815 -15.59 14.96 8.18
CA GLY A 815 -14.80 15.53 7.08
C GLY A 815 -15.52 15.34 5.75
N SER A 816 -16.61 16.08 5.55
CA SER A 816 -16.86 16.64 4.24
C SER A 816 -15.74 17.63 3.99
N ILE A 817 -15.13 17.59 2.80
CA ILE A 817 -14.34 18.66 2.22
C ILE A 817 -14.90 19.99 2.73
N GLU A 818 -14.14 20.72 3.56
CA GLU A 818 -14.45 22.11 3.93
C GLU A 818 -14.30 22.96 2.66
N GLY A 819 -15.21 22.78 1.72
CA GLY A 819 -15.57 23.81 0.78
C GLY A 819 -16.06 24.96 1.63
N ARG A 820 -15.34 26.08 1.56
CA ARG A 820 -15.73 27.45 1.90
C ARG A 820 -17.05 27.52 2.67
N TRP A 821 -17.03 27.99 3.91
CA TRP A 821 -18.24 28.37 4.65
C TRP A 821 -19.21 29.14 3.71
N GLN A 822 -20.25 28.45 3.24
CA GLN A 822 -21.34 29.00 2.43
C GLN A 822 -22.58 29.02 3.31
N PRO A 823 -22.75 30.02 4.21
CA PRO A 823 -23.90 30.08 5.12
C PRO A 823 -25.25 30.15 4.38
N TRP A 824 -25.24 30.48 3.08
CA TRP A 824 -26.43 30.50 2.22
C TRP A 824 -26.77 29.15 1.57
N LYS A 825 -25.91 28.12 1.66
CA LYS A 825 -26.24 26.76 1.21
C LYS A 825 -26.55 25.89 2.40
N ARG A 826 -27.84 25.56 2.57
CA ARG A 826 -28.32 24.62 3.60
C ARG A 826 -27.64 23.25 3.39
N GLN A 827 -26.92 22.77 4.41
CA GLN A 827 -26.24 21.47 4.35
C GLN A 827 -27.26 20.34 4.20
N ILE A 828 -27.07 19.48 3.20
CA ILE A 828 -27.92 18.32 2.96
C ILE A 828 -27.40 17.17 3.81
N ARG A 829 -28.24 16.63 4.70
CA ARG A 829 -27.97 15.39 5.44
C ARG A 829 -28.92 14.30 4.93
N PRO A 830 -28.48 13.40 4.04
CA PRO A 830 -29.30 12.26 3.66
C PRO A 830 -29.58 11.38 4.89
N TYR A 831 -30.71 10.67 4.94
CA TYR A 831 -30.92 9.66 5.98
C TYR A 831 -29.82 8.61 5.87
N SER A 832 -29.05 8.51 6.94
CA SER A 832 -28.03 7.50 7.09
C SER A 832 -28.39 6.67 8.32
N ALA A 833 -28.71 5.39 8.13
CA ALA A 833 -28.80 4.41 9.22
C ALA A 833 -27.43 4.12 9.88
N GLU A 834 -26.46 5.03 9.71
CA GLU A 834 -25.04 4.96 10.09
C GLU A 834 -24.81 4.75 11.58
N LYS A 835 -25.83 4.96 12.43
CA LYS A 835 -25.69 4.68 13.87
C LYS A 835 -25.55 3.20 14.17
N LEU A 836 -26.20 2.32 13.40
CA LEU A 836 -26.06 0.87 13.58
C LEU A 836 -24.80 0.39 12.85
N VAL A 837 -23.75 0.09 13.62
CA VAL A 837 -22.48 -0.42 13.07
C VAL A 837 -22.57 -1.93 12.89
N ILE A 838 -22.28 -2.40 11.67
CA ILE A 838 -22.32 -3.82 11.31
C ILE A 838 -20.93 -4.28 10.84
N PRO A 839 -20.33 -5.33 11.45
CA PRO A 839 -20.76 -5.99 12.69
C PRO A 839 -20.64 -5.06 13.92
N LEU A 840 -21.28 -5.44 15.04
CA LEU A 840 -21.30 -4.63 16.27
C LEU A 840 -19.88 -4.33 16.79
N PRO A 841 -19.63 -3.11 17.32
CA PRO A 841 -18.31 -2.65 17.72
C PRO A 841 -17.92 -3.20 19.10
N ILE A 842 -17.65 -4.49 19.19
CA ILE A 842 -17.27 -5.16 20.45
C ILE A 842 -15.73 -5.06 20.63
N PRO A 843 -15.23 -4.60 21.80
CA PRO A 843 -13.79 -4.56 22.08
C PRO A 843 -13.18 -5.96 22.15
N HIS A 844 -11.90 -6.08 21.79
CA HIS A 844 -11.18 -7.35 21.89
C HIS A 844 -11.17 -7.88 23.34
N PRO A 845 -11.25 -9.21 23.56
CA PRO A 845 -11.28 -9.80 24.91
C PRO A 845 -10.18 -9.32 25.87
N ALA A 846 -8.96 -9.07 25.35
CA ALA A 846 -7.86 -8.51 26.14
C ALA A 846 -8.17 -7.09 26.68
N HIS A 847 -8.84 -6.25 25.87
CA HIS A 847 -9.28 -4.92 26.31
C HIS A 847 -10.38 -5.03 27.38
N ILE A 848 -11.31 -5.99 27.23
CA ILE A 848 -12.35 -6.26 28.22
C ILE A 848 -11.72 -6.68 29.55
N ALA A 849 -10.76 -7.60 29.52
CA ALA A 849 -10.06 -8.08 30.71
C ALA A 849 -9.35 -6.95 31.46
N ILE A 850 -8.61 -6.07 30.77
CA ILE A 850 -7.96 -4.91 31.40
C ILE A 850 -9.00 -3.93 31.93
N THR A 851 -10.11 -3.73 31.22
CA THR A 851 -11.18 -2.83 31.68
C THR A 851 -11.84 -3.34 32.96
N ILE A 852 -12.06 -4.66 33.07
CA ILE A 852 -12.56 -5.30 34.28
C ILE A 852 -11.53 -5.18 35.41
N HIS A 853 -10.25 -5.47 35.12
CA HIS A 853 -9.18 -5.31 36.11
C HIS A 853 -9.11 -3.88 36.63
N ASN A 854 -9.05 -2.88 35.75
CA ASN A 854 -9.01 -1.46 36.12
C ASN A 854 -10.24 -0.98 36.90
N ARG A 855 -11.38 -1.66 36.76
CA ARG A 855 -12.58 -1.37 37.55
C ARG A 855 -12.44 -1.90 38.98
N ASP A 856 -11.79 -3.06 39.14
CA ASP A 856 -11.74 -3.82 40.38
C ASP A 856 -10.41 -3.62 41.16
N SER A 857 -9.38 -3.01 40.55
CA SER A 857 -8.05 -2.75 41.12
C SER A 857 -7.83 -1.30 41.54
N GLU A 858 -7.10 -1.06 42.63
CA GLU A 858 -6.70 0.30 43.06
C GLU A 858 -5.60 0.93 42.18
N ASP A 859 -4.81 0.10 41.49
CA ASP A 859 -3.73 0.52 40.57
C ASP A 859 -4.14 0.31 39.09
N PRO A 860 -4.84 1.28 38.46
CA PRO A 860 -5.33 1.10 37.10
C PRO A 860 -4.20 1.11 36.06
N ILE A 861 -4.25 0.18 35.12
CA ILE A 861 -3.36 0.14 33.97
C ILE A 861 -3.75 1.26 32.99
N PRO A 862 -2.87 2.22 32.67
CA PRO A 862 -3.17 3.29 31.74
C PRO A 862 -3.26 2.74 30.31
N LEU A 863 -4.47 2.47 29.83
CA LEU A 863 -4.79 2.08 28.44
C LEU A 863 -4.23 3.08 27.41
N ASP A 864 -3.99 4.31 27.87
CA ASP A 864 -3.51 5.41 27.07
C ASP A 864 -2.00 5.40 26.85
N SER A 865 -1.26 4.63 27.65
CA SER A 865 0.19 4.48 27.55
C SER A 865 0.58 3.77 26.25
N GLU A 866 1.62 4.28 25.59
CA GLU A 866 2.17 3.67 24.37
C GLU A 866 2.61 2.22 24.61
N LEU A 867 3.17 1.93 25.79
CA LEU A 867 3.60 0.59 26.19
C LEU A 867 2.40 -0.37 26.30
N CYS A 868 1.31 0.06 26.92
CA CYS A 868 0.08 -0.73 27.03
C CYS A 868 -0.54 -1.01 25.65
N GLN A 869 -0.59 0.00 24.78
CA GLN A 869 -1.10 -0.16 23.42
C GLN A 869 -0.24 -1.10 22.56
N ASN A 870 1.09 -1.06 22.73
CA ASN A 870 2.00 -1.95 22.02
C ASN A 870 1.83 -3.40 22.50
N ILE A 871 1.67 -3.63 23.81
CA ILE A 871 1.41 -4.95 24.39
C ILE A 871 0.07 -5.49 23.90
N LEU A 872 -1.00 -4.70 23.98
CA LEU A 872 -2.32 -5.09 23.49
C LEU A 872 -2.31 -5.44 22.00
N ARG A 873 -1.60 -4.65 21.18
CA ARG A 873 -1.43 -4.96 19.76
C ARG A 873 -0.65 -6.26 19.55
N ALA A 874 0.42 -6.50 20.30
CA ALA A 874 1.18 -7.75 20.21
C ALA A 874 0.33 -8.96 20.61
N ILE A 875 -0.51 -8.84 21.64
CA ILE A 875 -1.47 -9.88 22.07
C ILE A 875 -2.53 -10.12 20.99
N GLU A 876 -3.03 -9.08 20.33
CA GLU A 876 -3.96 -9.22 19.19
C GLU A 876 -3.33 -9.82 17.93
N GLU A 877 -2.00 -9.70 17.78
CA GLU A 877 -1.24 -10.13 16.61
C GLU A 877 -0.62 -11.53 16.76
N SER A 878 -0.48 -12.04 17.99
CA SER A 878 0.15 -13.33 18.29
C SER A 878 -0.64 -14.54 17.73
N PRO A 879 -0.03 -15.44 16.95
CA PRO A 879 -0.61 -16.72 16.57
C PRO A 879 -0.54 -17.71 17.75
N GLY A 880 -1.68 -18.20 18.21
CA GLY A 880 -1.84 -19.12 19.33
C GLY A 880 -1.45 -20.56 19.03
N GLU A 881 -0.17 -20.80 18.71
CA GLU A 881 0.46 -22.13 18.89
C GLU A 881 1.21 -22.13 20.22
N MET A 882 0.52 -22.41 21.32
CA MET A 882 1.08 -23.01 22.55
C MET A 882 -0.04 -23.37 23.51
N ALA A 883 -0.74 -24.48 23.25
CA ALA A 883 -1.36 -25.34 24.26
C ALA A 883 -2.23 -26.40 23.56
N THR A 884 -1.72 -27.63 23.46
CA THR A 884 -2.46 -28.90 23.62
C THR A 884 -1.57 -30.06 23.13
N GLU A 885 -0.53 -30.42 23.88
CA GLU A 885 0.12 -31.74 23.76
C GLU A 885 1.09 -31.94 24.93
N CYS A 886 0.58 -32.31 26.10
CA CYS A 886 1.24 -33.23 27.05
C CYS A 886 0.37 -33.42 28.31
N VAL A 887 -0.67 -34.23 28.19
CA VAL A 887 -1.19 -34.98 29.35
C VAL A 887 -0.75 -36.42 29.14
N SER A 888 0.36 -36.80 29.77
CA SER A 888 0.84 -38.19 29.81
C SER A 888 1.66 -38.44 31.07
N ARG A 889 0.95 -38.90 32.10
CA ARG A 889 1.33 -39.90 33.10
C ARG A 889 2.70 -39.80 33.79
N TYR A 890 2.60 -39.48 35.08
CA TYR A 890 3.48 -39.90 36.17
C TYR A 890 3.98 -41.36 36.06
N ARG A 891 5.29 -41.58 36.15
CA ARG A 891 5.92 -42.71 36.87
C ARG A 891 7.38 -42.37 37.20
N GLY A 892 7.74 -42.47 38.48
CA GLY A 892 8.97 -41.91 39.03
C GLY A 892 10.18 -42.83 39.12
N GLY A 893 11.19 -42.32 39.85
CA GLY A 893 12.25 -43.10 40.48
C GLY A 893 13.67 -42.80 39.97
N GLY A 894 14.53 -42.37 40.90
CA GLY A 894 15.88 -42.95 41.02
C GLY A 894 17.07 -42.07 40.65
N ASP A 895 17.73 -41.59 41.69
CA ASP A 895 19.13 -41.14 41.82
C ASP A 895 20.15 -41.67 40.81
N SER A 896 21.10 -40.82 40.41
CA SER A 896 22.52 -40.96 40.81
C SER A 896 23.43 -39.93 40.14
N SER A 897 24.41 -39.46 40.93
CA SER A 897 25.55 -38.62 40.57
C SER A 897 26.51 -39.28 39.59
N PHE A 898 27.30 -38.50 38.82
CA PHE A 898 28.76 -38.36 39.02
C PHE A 898 29.39 -37.46 37.94
N ASP A 899 30.46 -36.77 38.37
CA ASP A 899 31.38 -35.84 37.71
C ASP A 899 31.84 -36.16 36.27
N SER A 900 32.19 -35.12 35.49
CA SER A 900 33.61 -34.80 35.21
C SER A 900 33.85 -33.78 34.08
N VAL A 901 34.40 -32.63 34.49
CA VAL A 901 35.54 -31.85 33.95
C VAL A 901 35.77 -31.59 32.44
N ALA A 902 35.82 -30.29 32.16
CA ALA A 902 36.96 -29.53 31.62
C ALA A 902 37.45 -29.74 30.17
N SER A 903 37.16 -28.72 29.37
CA SER A 903 37.86 -28.34 28.14
C SER A 903 39.22 -27.70 28.46
N GLN A 904 40.29 -28.13 27.80
CA GLN A 904 41.47 -27.29 27.51
C GLN A 904 42.23 -27.70 26.23
N SER A 905 42.87 -26.68 25.65
CA SER A 905 43.94 -26.62 24.62
C SER A 905 43.51 -26.82 23.16
N SER A 906 43.65 -25.87 22.23
CA SER A 906 44.75 -24.96 21.81
C SER A 906 45.85 -25.65 20.99
N VAL A 907 45.91 -25.39 19.67
CA VAL A 907 47.15 -25.38 18.89
C VAL A 907 47.07 -24.28 17.81
N SER A 908 48.19 -23.61 17.66
CA SER A 908 48.54 -22.39 16.95
C SER A 908 48.93 -22.56 15.48
N ILE A 909 48.73 -21.46 14.71
CA ILE A 909 49.63 -20.81 13.74
C ILE A 909 50.38 -21.69 12.73
N GLU A 910 50.14 -21.43 11.44
CA GLU A 910 51.22 -21.33 10.45
C GLU A 910 50.95 -20.18 9.45
N THR A 911 51.97 -19.36 9.26
CA THR A 911 52.09 -18.20 8.38
C THR A 911 52.65 -18.61 7.02
N GLY A 912 52.12 -18.05 5.94
CA GLY A 912 52.74 -18.09 4.61
C GLY A 912 52.52 -16.74 3.91
N LEU A 913 53.59 -15.95 3.86
CA LEU A 913 53.75 -14.75 3.05
C LEU A 913 53.79 -15.11 1.57
N ASP A 914 53.16 -14.31 0.71
CA ASP A 914 53.86 -13.79 -0.47
C ASP A 914 53.26 -12.46 -0.94
N LYS A 915 54.19 -11.64 -1.40
CA LYS A 915 54.14 -10.23 -1.75
C LYS A 915 54.09 -10.12 -3.28
N ASP A 916 53.26 -9.24 -3.84
CA ASP A 916 53.71 -8.10 -4.66
C ASP A 916 52.56 -7.47 -5.49
N ASN A 917 52.55 -6.14 -5.45
CA ASN A 917 52.19 -5.13 -6.46
C ASN A 917 50.96 -5.31 -7.37
N ASP A 918 49.99 -4.39 -7.30
CA ASP A 918 50.04 -3.18 -8.14
C ASP A 918 49.02 -2.09 -7.70
N GLU A 919 49.40 -0.83 -7.89
CA GLU A 919 48.68 0.39 -7.51
C GLU A 919 47.76 0.94 -8.63
N THR A 920 46.63 1.54 -8.22
CA THR A 920 45.97 2.76 -8.75
C THR A 920 45.47 2.82 -10.21
N GLN A 921 44.21 3.20 -10.46
CA GLN A 921 43.66 4.57 -10.37
C GLN A 921 42.35 4.69 -11.17
N GLU A 922 41.31 5.24 -10.55
CA GLU A 922 40.18 5.86 -11.24
C GLU A 922 40.60 7.19 -11.91
N THR A 923 39.99 7.44 -13.06
CA THR A 923 40.01 8.72 -13.77
C THR A 923 38.79 9.55 -13.47
N ALA A 924 38.96 10.87 -13.42
CA ALA A 924 38.08 11.72 -12.64
C ALA A 924 38.01 13.15 -13.20
N ASN A 925 36.84 13.81 -13.29
CA ASN A 925 36.59 15.27 -13.40
C ASN A 925 35.14 15.71 -13.80
N ASN A 926 34.40 16.17 -12.78
CA ASN A 926 33.85 17.53 -12.70
C ASN A 926 32.74 17.98 -13.68
N ASP A 927 31.85 18.89 -13.32
CA ASP A 927 31.31 19.45 -12.08
C ASP A 927 30.22 20.39 -12.59
N LYS A 928 28.98 20.23 -12.13
CA LYS A 928 28.03 21.33 -11.96
C LYS A 928 27.20 21.04 -10.72
N GLU A 929 27.50 21.82 -9.68
CA GLU A 929 26.65 22.23 -8.56
C GLU A 929 25.57 21.23 -8.11
N GLY A 930 25.94 20.43 -7.11
CA GLY A 930 25.03 19.65 -6.28
C GLY A 930 24.91 20.26 -4.88
N GLU A 931 23.66 20.47 -4.47
CA GLU A 931 23.23 20.57 -3.08
C GLU A 931 23.59 19.28 -2.33
N ASN A 932 24.10 19.43 -1.11
CA ASN A 932 24.50 18.33 -0.23
C ASN A 932 23.29 17.49 0.23
N TYR A 933 23.25 16.21 -0.16
CA TYR A 933 22.56 15.16 0.59
C TYR A 933 23.54 14.03 0.91
N HIS A 934 23.72 13.80 2.21
CA HIS A 934 24.62 12.80 2.78
C HIS A 934 23.97 11.40 2.69
N TRP A 935 24.61 10.47 1.98
CA TRP A 935 24.30 9.04 2.05
C TRP A 935 25.46 8.34 2.77
N THR A 936 25.16 7.56 3.81
CA THR A 936 26.11 6.64 4.45
C THR A 936 25.74 5.21 4.12
N LEU A 937 26.69 4.47 3.54
CA LEU A 937 26.59 3.07 3.18
C LEU A 937 26.94 2.19 4.39
N SER A 938 25.93 1.56 5.00
CA SER A 938 26.10 0.30 5.74
C SER A 938 25.12 -0.70 5.14
N ASN A 939 25.62 -1.48 4.19
CA ASN A 939 25.21 -2.85 3.86
C ASN A 939 25.66 -3.09 2.41
N TRP A 940 26.65 -3.95 2.22
CA TRP A 940 26.59 -5.06 1.27
C TRP A 940 27.81 -5.95 1.47
N GLY A 941 27.54 -7.21 1.79
CA GLY A 941 28.51 -8.28 1.96
C GLY A 941 27.77 -9.58 2.30
N GLY A 942 27.35 -10.29 1.24
CA GLY A 942 26.87 -11.69 1.24
C GLY A 942 25.54 -11.93 1.96
N GLY A 943 24.49 -12.50 1.36
CA GLY A 943 24.51 -13.66 0.47
C GLY A 943 23.83 -14.82 1.19
N VAL A 944 22.67 -15.23 0.65
CA VAL A 944 21.94 -16.48 0.93
C VAL A 944 21.15 -16.56 2.25
N THR A 945 19.87 -16.16 2.20
CA THR A 945 18.72 -16.91 2.74
C THR A 945 17.43 -16.19 2.32
N ARG A 946 16.96 -16.47 1.10
CA ARG A 946 15.68 -15.99 0.59
C ARG A 946 14.55 -16.79 1.28
N ARG A 947 14.08 -16.34 2.46
CA ARG A 947 12.86 -16.88 3.07
C ARG A 947 11.64 -16.39 2.29
N ARG A 948 10.83 -17.38 1.89
CA ARG A 948 9.60 -17.31 1.11
C ARG A 948 8.48 -16.71 1.99
N ASN A 949 8.09 -15.47 1.75
CA ASN A 949 6.88 -14.89 2.35
C ASN A 949 5.68 -15.18 1.45
N ASN A 950 5.00 -16.30 1.73
CA ASN A 950 3.63 -16.55 1.27
C ASN A 950 2.67 -15.81 2.22
N SER A 951 2.27 -14.58 1.87
CA SER A 951 1.04 -13.98 2.39
C SER A 951 -0.04 -14.14 1.32
N GLY A 952 -0.63 -15.33 1.25
CA GLY A 952 -1.77 -15.62 0.40
C GLY A 952 -3.03 -14.94 0.94
N SER A 953 -3.33 -13.75 0.42
CA SER A 953 -4.72 -13.36 0.17
C SER A 953 -4.79 -13.00 -1.31
N ILE A 954 -4.78 -14.03 -2.15
CA ILE A 954 -5.06 -13.90 -3.58
C ILE A 954 -6.57 -13.68 -3.65
N LYS A 955 -6.97 -12.44 -3.91
CA LYS A 955 -8.32 -12.13 -4.33
C LYS A 955 -8.42 -12.59 -5.79
N VAL A 956 -8.83 -13.83 -6.00
CA VAL A 956 -9.21 -14.33 -7.33
C VAL A 956 -10.64 -13.87 -7.53
N ASP A 957 -10.82 -12.67 -8.09
CA ASP A 957 -12.09 -12.33 -8.71
C ASP A 957 -12.14 -13.17 -10.01
N LEU A 958 -12.77 -14.34 -9.94
CA LEU A 958 -13.32 -14.97 -11.14
C LEU A 958 -14.47 -14.07 -11.57
N ALA A 959 -14.26 -13.28 -12.62
CA ALA A 959 -15.37 -12.66 -13.32
C ALA A 959 -16.28 -13.80 -13.78
N SER A 960 -17.44 -13.93 -13.13
CA SER A 960 -18.58 -14.58 -13.76
C SER A 960 -18.87 -13.80 -15.05
N PRO A 961 -19.18 -14.46 -16.18
CA PRO A 961 -19.61 -13.77 -17.41
C PRO A 961 -20.92 -12.96 -17.25
N GLU A 962 -21.52 -12.90 -16.05
CA GLU A 962 -22.88 -12.42 -15.84
C GLU A 962 -23.00 -10.97 -15.34
N ASP A 963 -21.91 -10.25 -15.08
CA ASP A 963 -21.96 -8.83 -14.67
C ASP A 963 -21.70 -7.88 -15.85
N VAL A 964 -22.65 -7.82 -16.80
CA VAL A 964 -22.73 -6.77 -17.81
C VAL A 964 -24.10 -6.09 -17.74
N THR A 965 -24.17 -4.96 -17.05
CA THR A 965 -25.34 -4.06 -17.13
C THR A 965 -25.14 -3.06 -18.27
N LEU A 966 -26.04 -3.06 -19.24
CA LEU A 966 -26.13 -2.06 -20.31
C LEU A 966 -26.91 -0.84 -19.81
N ASP A 967 -26.28 0.33 -19.73
CA ASP A 967 -26.97 1.63 -19.66
C ASP A 967 -27.58 1.92 -21.04
N THR A 968 -28.88 2.21 -21.09
CA THR A 968 -29.67 2.20 -22.33
C THR A 968 -29.46 3.38 -23.29
N ASP A 969 -28.51 4.30 -23.08
CA ASP A 969 -28.51 5.57 -23.84
C ASP A 969 -27.19 5.98 -24.56
N THR A 970 -26.14 5.15 -24.68
CA THR A 970 -24.97 5.56 -25.51
C THR A 970 -24.26 4.42 -26.27
N THR A 971 -23.99 4.66 -27.57
CA THR A 971 -23.36 3.73 -28.54
C THR A 971 -21.82 3.68 -28.46
N ARG A 972 -21.23 3.52 -27.27
CA ARG A 972 -19.77 3.26 -27.12
C ARG A 972 -19.48 2.25 -26.00
N VAL A 973 -18.84 1.15 -26.36
CA VAL A 973 -18.26 0.18 -25.41
C VAL A 973 -16.87 0.66 -25.01
N MET A 974 -16.62 0.89 -23.73
CA MET A 974 -15.28 1.15 -23.18
C MET A 974 -14.96 0.02 -22.19
N PHE A 975 -14.01 -0.84 -22.56
CA PHE A 975 -13.36 -1.75 -21.61
C PHE A 975 -12.39 -0.93 -20.75
N SER A 976 -12.43 -1.12 -19.42
CA SER A 976 -11.34 -0.68 -18.55
C SER A 976 -10.12 -1.57 -18.81
N THR A 977 -9.12 -1.04 -19.52
CA THR A 977 -7.80 -1.66 -19.71
C THR A 977 -7.06 -1.82 -18.37
N TYR A 978 -7.14 -3.00 -17.76
CA TYR A 978 -6.08 -3.58 -16.94
C TYR A 978 -6.09 -5.09 -17.13
N GLY A 979 -5.22 -5.55 -18.04
CA GLY A 979 -4.93 -6.97 -18.20
C GLY A 979 -4.09 -7.48 -17.03
N THR A 980 -4.47 -8.63 -16.50
CA THR A 980 -3.68 -9.49 -15.64
C THR A 980 -2.65 -10.25 -16.48
N THR A 981 -1.37 -9.90 -16.34
CA THR A 981 -0.26 -10.86 -16.54
C THR A 981 0.21 -11.34 -15.18
N VAL A 982 0.40 -12.66 -15.08
CA VAL A 982 0.73 -13.46 -13.88
C VAL A 982 1.85 -12.88 -13.01
#